data_AF-A0A1S9E170-F1
#
_entry.id   AF-A0A1S9E170-F1
#
_cell.length_a   1.000
_cell.length_b   1.000
_cell.length_c   1.000
_cell.angle_alpha   90.00
_cell.angle_beta   90.00
_cell.angle_gamma   90.00
#
_symmetry.space_group_name_H-M   'P 1'
#
loop_
_entity.id
_entity.type
_entity.pdbx_description
1 polymer ?
#
loop_
_entity_poly.entity_id
_entity_poly.type
_entity_poly.pdbx_seq_one_letter_code
_entity_poly.pdbx_strand_id
1 'polypeptide(L)'
;MDFQNAQHLVAAAQKVRAEYLKGAHTTAISVQQNTTCRDDPVKGPLWVSKFSLPCPTDDNSRELLLRLIDEANEHLVRYDRSASAPLDFEWVGYRSNVQKDTPEPKFGEQEKFERLMAETKSPLTILYLYGGSFVGPDDDRSTLATLEQLPYLTAVVQEGLRLCDPVTHRISRQFPDQPLQCRGIFIPANSTVGMTAMLTHLNEKIFPEPRVFRPERWLGSDGKRLERYLVPFNRGTRSCLGMNLARAELVLILAAVFRQFDFDVSGVNRERDIDVSRDYILGAQARDTPGILVTFRQLSNDLKKFIRQIRCIPNHTPFRFANTFGDALYDHRVGGEFGPFAETSDFTSYSIPEHTSSDTRNAIPPVLSRPYRSFFSHAALHSTNILISQGRLSGIVDWECAGYFPEYWESTKAIFGIINNEALEKIMRNAFDEDYGDELDVERTLWKDSPFAESQRELPTSNMDVYGAYKSHLDLLEDEERTVLELKGALEIPPQAVQDELIDAFFSWVAPVLPVVNQRVFLSMYKDPLNPPSLLLLQAIFLAGSRAVREKNHGKELSPGAHSSMVYLQRAKALYDAEFEKDHTTVVQALLLMSWYWQGTEDTTENGLFYWSRLAIGVAQNFGMHRSNELEMSLSERRLWRRIWWTLYTRDRAMAAAYGRPISIDADLTNVDTITQDDFIESEGHQPDSVQVQFFIQYVKLCELMDLVVGRRRRAGSLTESEFAQWEIRLSRWMMQCPEQMHWAQARHSFWPAILHSIYFTMVCQLHTLLPAVARPSTSSAVALQAGSTIASIMQTIVSHGQVTYVPPSVYGPFCLTYPSTNTT
;
A
#
# COMPACT_ATOMS: atom_id res chain seq x y z
N MET A 1 35.74 2.24 -22.72
CA MET A 1 35.34 3.51 -22.09
C MET A 1 35.96 3.52 -20.70
N ASP A 2 36.85 4.46 -20.41
CA ASP A 2 37.55 4.53 -19.11
C ASP A 2 36.55 4.69 -17.95
N PHE A 3 36.63 3.83 -16.94
CA PHE A 3 35.71 3.80 -15.81
C PHE A 3 35.91 4.95 -14.81
N GLN A 4 36.94 5.77 -15.01
CA GLN A 4 37.20 6.93 -14.16
C GLN A 4 36.33 8.15 -14.52
N ASN A 5 35.60 8.13 -15.65
CA ASN A 5 34.83 9.29 -16.11
C ASN A 5 33.31 9.04 -16.07
N ALA A 6 32.61 9.74 -15.18
CA ALA A 6 31.16 9.70 -15.02
C ALA A 6 30.38 10.07 -16.30
N GLN A 7 30.99 10.84 -17.22
CA GLN A 7 30.40 11.17 -18.53
C GLN A 7 30.10 9.94 -19.39
N HIS A 8 30.73 8.79 -19.14
CA HIS A 8 30.45 7.56 -19.87
C HIS A 8 29.11 6.90 -19.48
N LEU A 9 28.60 7.13 -18.25
CA LEU A 9 27.24 6.71 -17.87
C LEU A 9 26.19 7.50 -18.67
N VAL A 10 26.43 8.80 -18.85
CA VAL A 10 25.59 9.66 -19.69
C VAL A 10 25.64 9.20 -21.15
N ALA A 11 26.82 8.85 -21.68
CA ALA A 11 26.94 8.31 -23.03
C ALA A 11 26.22 6.96 -23.22
N ALA A 12 26.25 6.08 -22.21
CA ALA A 12 25.50 4.83 -22.23
C ALA A 12 23.98 5.07 -22.20
N ALA A 13 23.50 5.98 -21.35
CA ALA A 13 22.10 6.41 -21.30
C ALA A 13 21.64 6.99 -22.66
N GLN A 14 22.47 7.84 -23.28
CA GLN A 14 22.21 8.39 -24.62
C GLN A 14 22.13 7.31 -25.70
N LYS A 15 23.01 6.30 -25.67
CA LYS A 15 22.96 5.17 -26.62
C LYS A 15 21.72 4.30 -26.43
N VAL A 16 21.34 4.00 -25.19
CA VAL A 16 20.09 3.25 -24.89
C VAL A 16 18.88 4.04 -25.39
N ARG A 17 18.83 5.35 -25.12
CA ARG A 17 17.77 6.24 -25.61
C ARG A 17 17.71 6.25 -27.14
N ALA A 18 18.85 6.31 -27.81
CA ALA A 18 18.93 6.29 -29.28
C ALA A 18 18.54 4.94 -29.89
N GLU A 19 18.84 3.81 -29.24
CA GLU A 19 18.42 2.46 -29.67
C GLU A 19 16.91 2.29 -29.52
N TYR A 20 16.34 2.77 -28.41
CA TYR A 20 14.89 2.80 -28.18
C TYR A 20 14.14 3.63 -29.23
N LEU A 21 14.60 4.86 -29.48
CA LEU A 21 13.97 5.77 -30.45
C LEU A 21 13.96 5.23 -31.89
N LYS A 22 14.86 4.29 -32.23
CA LYS A 22 14.86 3.62 -33.55
C LYS A 22 13.76 2.56 -33.70
N GLY A 23 13.22 2.03 -32.59
CA GLY A 23 12.18 1.00 -32.59
C GLY A 23 10.77 1.50 -32.25
N ALA A 24 10.62 2.76 -31.85
CA ALA A 24 9.33 3.34 -31.48
C ALA A 24 8.52 3.73 -32.73
N HIS A 25 7.36 3.11 -32.91
CA HIS A 25 6.36 3.54 -33.89
C HIS A 25 5.18 4.19 -33.13
N THR A 26 4.90 5.45 -33.43
CA THR A 26 3.70 6.14 -32.93
C THR A 26 2.46 5.59 -33.61
N THR A 27 1.47 5.15 -32.82
CA THR A 27 0.18 4.71 -33.33
C THR A 27 -0.77 5.91 -33.36
N ALA A 28 -1.48 6.12 -34.48
CA ALA A 28 -2.45 7.22 -34.54
C ALA A 28 -3.62 6.95 -33.57
N ILE A 29 -4.07 8.01 -32.88
CA ILE A 29 -5.20 7.99 -31.93
C ILE A 29 -6.44 7.30 -32.54
N SER A 30 -6.69 7.51 -33.84
CA SER A 30 -7.81 6.90 -34.58
C SER A 30 -7.72 5.37 -34.69
N VAL A 31 -6.52 4.79 -34.70
CA VAL A 31 -6.30 3.33 -34.75
C VAL A 31 -6.56 2.71 -33.37
N GLN A 32 -6.18 3.40 -32.30
CA GLN A 32 -6.44 3.01 -30.90
C GLN A 32 -7.94 3.10 -30.55
N GLN A 33 -8.64 4.14 -31.03
CA GLN A 33 -10.08 4.29 -30.84
C GLN A 33 -10.86 3.16 -31.54
N ASN A 34 -10.43 2.72 -32.72
CA ASN A 34 -11.07 1.63 -33.46
C ASN A 34 -11.01 0.27 -32.75
N THR A 35 -10.05 0.09 -31.82
CA THR A 35 -9.92 -1.15 -31.03
C THR A 35 -10.81 -1.19 -29.79
N THR A 36 -11.21 -0.03 -29.24
CA THR A 36 -12.09 0.08 -28.06
C THR A 36 -13.54 0.40 -28.40
N CYS A 37 -13.82 0.98 -29.57
CA CYS A 37 -15.17 1.26 -30.07
C CYS A 37 -15.82 0.08 -30.80
N ARG A 38 -15.61 -1.16 -30.33
CA ARG A 38 -16.39 -2.30 -30.81
C ARG A 38 -17.65 -2.41 -29.95
N ASP A 39 -18.80 -2.07 -30.53
CA ASP A 39 -20.14 -2.34 -29.98
C ASP A 39 -20.32 -3.87 -29.91
N ASP A 40 -19.82 -4.50 -28.83
CA ASP A 40 -20.14 -5.90 -28.54
C ASP A 40 -21.59 -5.94 -28.03
N PRO A 41 -22.46 -6.84 -28.53
CA PRO A 41 -23.84 -6.88 -28.09
C PRO A 41 -23.92 -7.18 -26.59
N VAL A 42 -24.48 -6.24 -25.83
CA VAL A 42 -24.65 -6.36 -24.37
C VAL A 42 -25.51 -7.59 -24.06
N LYS A 43 -24.95 -8.53 -23.29
CA LYS A 43 -25.64 -9.77 -22.86
C LYS A 43 -26.04 -9.66 -21.39
N GLY A 44 -27.22 -10.20 -21.07
CA GLY A 44 -27.64 -10.40 -19.69
C GLY A 44 -28.53 -9.29 -19.13
N PRO A 45 -28.41 -8.93 -17.85
CA PRO A 45 -29.42 -8.11 -17.17
C PRO A 45 -29.15 -6.60 -17.25
N LEU A 46 -28.49 -6.08 -18.29
CA LEU A 46 -28.23 -4.65 -18.43
C LEU A 46 -29.14 -4.03 -19.49
N TRP A 47 -29.74 -2.88 -19.20
CA TRP A 47 -30.33 -1.93 -20.13
C TRP A 47 -29.24 -0.93 -20.56
N VAL A 48 -29.17 -0.61 -21.85
CA VAL A 48 -28.38 0.50 -22.38
C VAL A 48 -29.29 1.31 -23.30
N SER A 49 -29.45 2.60 -23.02
CA SER A 49 -30.19 3.53 -23.88
C SER A 49 -29.31 4.69 -24.31
N LYS A 50 -29.17 4.89 -25.62
CA LYS A 50 -28.35 5.94 -26.24
C LYS A 50 -29.18 7.21 -26.46
N PHE A 51 -28.65 8.36 -26.06
CA PHE A 51 -29.30 9.66 -26.28
C PHE A 51 -28.27 10.74 -26.64
N SER A 52 -28.57 11.57 -27.61
CA SER A 52 -27.67 12.63 -28.08
C SER A 52 -28.16 14.00 -27.62
N LEU A 53 -27.31 14.77 -26.95
CA LEU A 53 -27.57 16.20 -26.77
C LEU A 53 -27.16 16.95 -28.05
N PRO A 54 -27.99 17.90 -28.51
CA PRO A 54 -27.61 18.78 -29.60
C PRO A 54 -26.38 19.61 -29.20
N CYS A 55 -25.57 19.97 -30.20
CA CYS A 55 -24.45 20.90 -30.01
C CYS A 55 -24.96 22.18 -29.31
N PRO A 56 -24.32 22.64 -28.21
CA PRO A 56 -24.71 23.88 -27.55
C PRO A 56 -24.72 25.04 -28.55
N THR A 57 -25.81 25.80 -28.60
CA THR A 57 -25.98 26.91 -29.55
C THR A 57 -25.22 28.18 -29.15
N ASP A 58 -24.84 28.29 -27.86
CA ASP A 58 -24.18 29.46 -27.27
C ASP A 58 -22.78 29.12 -26.69
N ASP A 59 -21.98 28.35 -27.43
CA ASP A 59 -20.58 28.03 -27.05
C ASP A 59 -19.62 29.20 -27.33
N ASN A 60 -19.91 30.35 -26.72
CA ASN A 60 -19.07 31.55 -26.81
C ASN A 60 -17.69 31.33 -26.17
N SER A 61 -17.57 30.38 -25.25
CA SER A 61 -16.34 30.01 -24.55
C SER A 61 -15.31 29.39 -25.48
N ARG A 62 -15.72 28.48 -26.38
CA ARG A 62 -14.84 27.87 -27.37
C ARG A 62 -14.34 28.89 -28.39
N GLU A 63 -15.20 29.75 -28.90
CA GLU A 63 -14.79 30.80 -29.85
C GLU A 63 -13.88 31.85 -29.20
N LEU A 64 -14.10 32.19 -27.92
CA LEU A 64 -13.20 33.03 -27.15
C LEU A 64 -11.83 32.38 -26.97
N LEU A 65 -11.79 31.09 -26.60
CA LEU A 65 -10.54 30.33 -26.45
C LEU A 65 -9.78 30.22 -27.77
N LEU A 66 -10.47 29.92 -28.88
CA LEU A 66 -9.86 29.86 -30.21
C LEU A 66 -9.32 31.21 -30.66
N ARG A 67 -10.02 32.32 -30.38
CA ARG A 67 -9.50 33.67 -30.61
C ARG A 67 -8.26 33.96 -29.79
N LEU A 68 -8.25 33.62 -28.51
CA LEU A 68 -7.08 33.84 -27.64
C LEU A 68 -5.87 33.01 -28.10
N ILE A 69 -6.11 31.78 -28.58
CA ILE A 69 -5.06 30.96 -29.19
C ILE A 69 -4.55 31.59 -30.49
N ASP A 70 -5.43 32.11 -31.35
CA ASP A 70 -5.05 32.80 -32.57
C ASP A 70 -4.23 34.07 -32.29
N GLU A 71 -4.66 34.86 -31.32
CA GLU A 71 -3.98 36.09 -30.88
C GLU A 71 -2.61 35.80 -30.28
N ALA A 72 -2.45 34.67 -29.58
CA ALA A 72 -1.19 34.22 -29.01
C ALA A 72 -0.25 33.48 -29.99
N ASN A 73 -0.71 33.14 -31.20
CA ASN A 73 0.05 32.34 -32.17
C ASN A 73 0.98 33.19 -33.05
N GLU A 74 1.96 33.84 -32.44
CA GLU A 74 2.96 34.70 -33.11
C GLU A 74 3.87 33.94 -34.12
N HIS A 75 3.84 32.60 -34.13
CA HIS A 75 4.75 31.74 -34.90
C HIS A 75 4.08 30.89 -36.00
N LEU A 76 2.83 31.21 -36.39
CA LEU A 76 2.12 30.53 -37.50
C LEU A 76 2.07 28.99 -37.36
N VAL A 77 1.94 28.49 -36.13
CA VAL A 77 1.78 27.05 -35.90
C VAL A 77 0.39 26.63 -36.37
N ARG A 78 0.31 25.74 -37.36
CA ARG A 78 -0.98 25.16 -37.80
C ARG A 78 -1.49 24.17 -36.75
N TYR A 79 -2.72 24.36 -36.32
CA TYR A 79 -3.45 23.41 -35.48
C TYR A 79 -4.84 23.14 -36.07
N ASP A 80 -5.36 21.94 -35.85
CA ASP A 80 -6.67 21.55 -36.35
C ASP A 80 -7.78 22.11 -35.45
N ARG A 81 -8.76 22.78 -36.06
CA ARG A 81 -9.97 23.26 -35.38
C ARG A 81 -11.09 22.25 -35.55
N SER A 82 -11.26 21.38 -34.57
CA SER A 82 -12.39 20.44 -34.57
C SER A 82 -13.72 21.19 -34.42
N ALA A 83 -14.70 20.85 -35.26
CA ALA A 83 -16.05 21.39 -35.14
C ALA A 83 -16.72 20.88 -33.85
N SER A 84 -17.56 21.70 -33.21
CA SER A 84 -18.42 21.23 -32.13
C SER A 84 -19.40 20.20 -32.69
N ALA A 85 -19.51 19.06 -32.02
CA ALA A 85 -20.37 17.95 -32.42
C ALA A 85 -21.45 17.71 -31.36
N PRO A 86 -22.60 17.11 -31.72
CA PRO A 86 -23.54 16.57 -30.76
C PRO A 86 -22.81 15.63 -29.79
N LEU A 87 -23.20 15.65 -28.52
CA LEU A 87 -22.61 14.77 -27.52
C LEU A 87 -23.54 13.56 -27.33
N ASP A 88 -23.01 12.37 -27.57
CA ASP A 88 -23.74 11.12 -27.38
C ASP A 88 -23.54 10.61 -25.94
N PHE A 89 -24.62 10.21 -25.29
CA PHE A 89 -24.65 9.67 -23.92
C PHE A 89 -25.29 8.29 -23.90
N GLU A 90 -24.96 7.52 -22.87
CA GLU A 90 -25.56 6.22 -22.60
C GLU A 90 -26.14 6.20 -21.18
N TRP A 91 -27.41 5.84 -21.07
CA TRP A 91 -28.07 5.51 -19.81
C TRP A 91 -27.98 4.01 -19.59
N VAL A 92 -27.38 3.62 -18.47
CA VAL A 92 -27.25 2.20 -18.08
C VAL A 92 -28.10 1.88 -16.85
N GLY A 93 -28.78 0.74 -16.89
CA GLY A 93 -29.67 0.30 -15.79
C GLY A 93 -29.79 -1.21 -15.74
N TYR A 94 -30.30 -1.76 -14.63
CA TYR A 94 -30.40 -3.22 -14.47
C TYR A 94 -31.80 -3.73 -14.82
N ARG A 95 -31.89 -4.74 -15.69
CA ARG A 95 -33.08 -5.52 -16.01
C ARG A 95 -33.37 -6.53 -14.91
N SER A 96 -34.49 -6.35 -14.24
CA SER A 96 -34.99 -7.29 -13.25
C SER A 96 -35.44 -8.61 -13.89
N ASN A 97 -35.14 -9.74 -13.25
CA ASN A 97 -35.61 -11.08 -13.64
C ASN A 97 -35.10 -11.62 -15.00
N VAL A 98 -33.90 -11.22 -15.45
CA VAL A 98 -33.29 -11.67 -16.71
C VAL A 98 -32.04 -12.53 -16.45
N GLN A 99 -31.87 -13.62 -17.20
CA GLN A 99 -30.69 -14.52 -17.11
C GLN A 99 -29.45 -13.85 -17.74
N LYS A 100 -28.25 -14.26 -17.30
CA LYS A 100 -26.97 -13.64 -17.71
C LYS A 100 -26.70 -13.68 -19.22
N ASP A 101 -27.30 -14.61 -19.96
CA ASP A 101 -27.09 -14.77 -21.40
C ASP A 101 -28.28 -14.33 -22.25
N THR A 102 -29.29 -13.70 -21.64
CA THR A 102 -30.45 -13.22 -22.39
C THR A 102 -30.05 -12.06 -23.31
N PRO A 103 -30.33 -12.15 -24.62
CA PRO A 103 -30.02 -11.07 -25.56
C PRO A 103 -30.84 -9.81 -25.26
N GLU A 104 -30.34 -8.67 -25.72
CA GLU A 104 -31.08 -7.40 -25.64
C GLU A 104 -32.35 -7.46 -26.51
N PRO A 105 -33.53 -7.07 -25.99
CA PRO A 105 -34.73 -6.91 -26.79
C PRO A 105 -34.59 -5.75 -27.79
N LYS A 106 -35.13 -5.92 -29.00
CA LYS A 106 -35.07 -4.88 -30.04
C LYS A 106 -36.20 -3.85 -29.85
N PHE A 107 -35.95 -2.81 -29.05
CA PHE A 107 -36.82 -1.65 -28.90
C PHE A 107 -36.16 -0.37 -29.45
N GLY A 108 -36.95 0.67 -29.70
CA GLY A 108 -36.41 2.01 -29.97
C GLY A 108 -35.78 2.62 -28.71
N GLU A 109 -34.81 3.53 -28.85
CA GLU A 109 -34.05 4.09 -27.71
C GLU A 109 -34.94 4.78 -26.67
N GLN A 110 -35.98 5.49 -27.11
CA GLN A 110 -36.96 6.12 -26.22
C GLN A 110 -37.72 5.08 -25.37
N GLU A 111 -38.14 3.97 -25.99
CA GLU A 111 -38.85 2.89 -25.30
C GLU A 111 -37.92 2.12 -24.36
N LYS A 112 -36.63 1.97 -24.71
CA LYS A 112 -35.62 1.40 -23.80
C LYS A 112 -35.46 2.26 -22.55
N PHE A 113 -35.37 3.58 -22.71
CA PHE A 113 -35.27 4.51 -21.59
C PHE A 113 -36.49 4.43 -20.67
N GLU A 114 -37.72 4.42 -21.21
CA GLU A 114 -38.94 4.30 -20.42
C GLU A 114 -39.00 3.02 -19.59
N ARG A 115 -38.58 1.88 -20.17
CA ARG A 115 -38.52 0.59 -19.47
C ARG A 115 -37.42 0.52 -18.42
N LEU A 116 -36.24 1.08 -18.71
CA LEU A 116 -35.16 1.25 -17.74
C LEU A 116 -35.66 2.04 -16.52
N MET A 117 -36.34 3.17 -16.75
CA MET A 117 -36.87 4.01 -15.68
C MET A 117 -37.97 3.31 -14.87
N ALA A 118 -38.82 2.50 -15.52
CA ALA A 118 -39.87 1.74 -14.84
C ALA A 118 -39.35 0.64 -13.91
N GLU A 119 -38.18 0.06 -14.22
CA GLU A 119 -37.55 -1.00 -13.41
C GLU A 119 -36.61 -0.45 -12.31
N THR A 120 -36.31 0.85 -12.35
CA THR A 120 -35.38 1.51 -11.44
C THR A 120 -36.06 1.83 -10.09
N LYS A 121 -35.57 1.23 -8.99
CA LYS A 121 -36.19 1.34 -7.65
C LYS A 121 -35.68 2.49 -6.77
N SER A 122 -34.62 3.18 -7.20
CA SER A 122 -34.02 4.33 -6.50
C SER A 122 -33.83 5.45 -7.52
N PRO A 123 -34.06 6.74 -7.19
CA PRO A 123 -33.82 7.87 -8.08
C PRO A 123 -32.31 8.14 -8.30
N LEU A 124 -31.50 7.09 -8.42
CA LEU A 124 -30.07 7.16 -8.64
C LEU A 124 -29.81 7.62 -10.08
N THR A 125 -29.55 8.90 -10.24
CA THR A 125 -28.95 9.45 -11.47
C THR A 125 -27.48 9.05 -11.49
N ILE A 126 -27.13 7.98 -12.22
CA ILE A 126 -25.74 7.78 -12.64
C ILE A 126 -25.55 8.64 -13.88
N LEU A 127 -24.95 9.82 -13.70
CA LEU A 127 -24.52 10.66 -14.81
C LEU A 127 -23.22 10.05 -15.36
N TYR A 128 -23.32 9.16 -16.35
CA TYR A 128 -22.14 8.77 -17.13
C TYR A 128 -21.88 9.86 -18.17
N LEU A 129 -21.09 10.86 -17.78
CA LEU A 129 -20.57 11.82 -18.72
C LEU A 129 -19.62 11.08 -19.67
N TYR A 130 -20.01 10.87 -20.92
CA TYR A 130 -19.03 10.72 -21.99
C TYR A 130 -18.38 12.11 -22.19
N GLY A 131 -17.45 12.42 -21.31
CA GLY A 131 -16.76 13.70 -21.25
C GLY A 131 -15.54 13.52 -20.37
N GLY A 132 -14.37 13.45 -21.00
CA GLY A 132 -13.10 13.27 -20.32
C GLY A 132 -12.58 11.85 -20.42
N SER A 133 -12.15 11.44 -21.61
CA SER A 133 -11.05 10.48 -21.64
C SER A 133 -9.93 11.05 -20.76
N PHE A 134 -9.54 10.31 -19.73
CA PHE A 134 -8.12 10.25 -19.37
C PHE A 134 -7.40 9.67 -20.59
N VAL A 135 -7.07 10.52 -21.57
CA VAL A 135 -6.07 10.19 -22.58
C VAL A 135 -4.73 10.58 -21.96
N GLY A 136 -4.09 9.62 -21.28
CA GLY A 136 -2.65 9.56 -21.44
C GLY A 136 -2.39 9.16 -22.90
N PRO A 137 -1.62 9.91 -23.69
CA PRO A 137 -1.14 9.37 -24.95
C PRO A 137 -0.16 8.24 -24.62
N ASP A 138 -0.53 7.06 -25.10
CA ASP A 138 0.22 5.82 -25.24
C ASP A 138 0.45 4.92 -24.02
N ASP A 139 -0.17 3.74 -24.11
CA ASP A 139 0.35 2.44 -23.69
C ASP A 139 1.69 2.14 -24.41
N ASP A 140 2.70 2.99 -24.20
CA ASP A 140 4.10 2.76 -24.57
C ASP A 140 4.84 2.11 -23.37
N ARG A 141 4.15 1.25 -22.62
CA ARG A 141 4.85 0.30 -21.74
C ARG A 141 5.46 -0.75 -22.65
N SER A 142 6.65 -0.44 -23.18
CA SER A 142 7.48 -1.43 -23.86
C SER A 142 7.50 -2.69 -23.01
N THR A 143 6.90 -3.76 -23.55
CA THR A 143 6.78 -5.01 -22.80
C THR A 143 8.18 -5.52 -22.47
N LEU A 144 8.31 -6.28 -21.38
CA LEU A 144 9.58 -6.94 -21.05
C LEU A 144 10.17 -7.67 -22.27
N ALA A 145 9.33 -8.36 -23.04
CA ALA A 145 9.73 -9.08 -24.24
C ALA A 145 10.34 -8.17 -25.32
N THR A 146 9.87 -6.93 -25.43
CA THR A 146 10.44 -5.93 -26.36
C THR A 146 11.78 -5.42 -25.83
N LEU A 147 11.86 -5.10 -24.54
CA LEU A 147 13.08 -4.52 -23.94
C LEU A 147 14.24 -5.52 -23.88
N GLU A 148 13.97 -6.81 -23.62
CA GLU A 148 14.98 -7.86 -23.62
C GLU A 148 15.63 -8.09 -24.99
N GLN A 149 14.94 -7.71 -26.07
CA GLN A 149 15.46 -7.80 -27.44
C GLN A 149 16.45 -6.68 -27.77
N LEU A 150 16.56 -5.63 -26.95
CA LEU A 150 17.51 -4.53 -27.15
C LEU A 150 18.94 -4.99 -26.81
N PRO A 151 19.81 -5.22 -27.81
CA PRO A 151 21.10 -5.87 -27.56
C PRO A 151 22.01 -5.06 -26.66
N TYR A 152 22.00 -3.72 -26.78
CA TYR A 152 22.86 -2.87 -25.96
C TYR A 152 22.35 -2.74 -24.51
N LEU A 153 21.03 -2.65 -24.30
CA LEU A 153 20.45 -2.65 -22.95
C LEU A 153 20.75 -3.95 -22.21
N THR A 154 20.57 -5.09 -22.87
CA THR A 154 20.92 -6.41 -22.30
C THR A 154 22.41 -6.51 -22.00
N ALA A 155 23.27 -5.98 -22.86
CA ALA A 155 24.70 -5.92 -22.65
C ALA A 155 25.09 -5.01 -21.46
N VAL A 156 24.38 -3.89 -21.24
CA VAL A 156 24.54 -3.00 -20.08
C VAL A 156 24.21 -3.74 -18.78
N VAL A 157 23.09 -4.49 -18.75
CA VAL A 157 22.71 -5.31 -17.58
C VAL A 157 23.76 -6.38 -17.29
N GLN A 158 24.22 -7.11 -18.32
CA GLN A 158 25.24 -8.15 -18.16
C GLN A 158 26.57 -7.60 -17.65
N GLU A 159 27.01 -6.47 -18.19
CA GLU A 159 28.25 -5.82 -17.75
C GLU A 159 28.13 -5.24 -16.34
N GLY A 160 26.97 -4.66 -16.00
CA GLY A 160 26.68 -4.16 -14.66
C GLY A 160 26.74 -5.28 -13.62
N LEU A 161 26.07 -6.41 -13.88
CA LEU A 161 26.09 -7.58 -13.00
C LEU A 161 27.50 -8.18 -12.81
N ARG A 162 28.35 -8.12 -13.86
CA ARG A 162 29.73 -8.60 -13.79
C ARG A 162 30.60 -7.75 -12.86
N LEU A 163 30.37 -6.43 -12.84
CA LEU A 163 31.21 -5.47 -12.13
C LEU A 163 30.74 -5.18 -10.72
N CYS A 164 29.43 -5.13 -10.51
CA CYS A 164 28.84 -4.92 -9.19
C CYS A 164 29.03 -6.14 -8.28
N ASP A 165 29.12 -7.34 -8.88
CA ASP A 165 29.11 -8.66 -8.23
C ASP A 165 28.35 -8.69 -6.89
N PRO A 166 27.01 -8.79 -6.95
CA PRO A 166 26.16 -8.46 -5.81
C PRO A 166 26.45 -9.30 -4.57
N VAL A 167 26.94 -10.54 -4.71
CA VAL A 167 27.33 -11.39 -3.59
C VAL A 167 28.85 -11.51 -3.52
N THR A 168 29.45 -10.80 -2.56
CA THR A 168 30.89 -10.70 -2.34
C THR A 168 31.47 -11.90 -1.56
N HIS A 169 30.60 -12.67 -0.90
CA HIS A 169 30.98 -13.82 -0.08
C HIS A 169 31.26 -15.10 -0.89
N ARG A 170 32.07 -16.00 -0.32
CA ARG A 170 32.28 -17.35 -0.87
C ARG A 170 31.02 -18.19 -0.70
N ILE A 171 30.50 -18.67 -1.82
CA ILE A 171 29.34 -19.55 -1.82
C ILE A 171 29.82 -20.98 -1.64
N SER A 172 29.93 -21.39 -0.38
CA SER A 172 30.47 -22.67 0.03
C SER A 172 29.50 -23.84 -0.23
N ARG A 173 30.06 -25.00 -0.53
CA ARG A 173 29.40 -26.28 -0.75
C ARG A 173 30.18 -27.33 0.00
N GLN A 174 29.47 -28.31 0.54
CA GLN A 174 30.07 -29.45 1.21
C GLN A 174 29.34 -30.71 0.75
N PHE A 175 30.10 -31.74 0.43
CA PHE A 175 29.59 -33.09 0.19
C PHE A 175 29.94 -33.90 1.44
N PRO A 176 29.02 -34.11 2.39
CA PRO A 176 29.36 -34.65 3.71
C PRO A 176 29.84 -36.11 3.66
N ASP A 177 29.39 -36.86 2.67
CA ASP A 177 29.43 -38.32 2.63
C ASP A 177 30.24 -38.89 1.46
N GLN A 178 30.61 -38.07 0.46
CA GLN A 178 31.28 -38.53 -0.75
C GLN A 178 32.49 -37.66 -1.11
N PRO A 179 33.63 -38.26 -1.51
CA PRO A 179 34.74 -37.52 -2.08
C PRO A 179 34.40 -37.03 -3.49
N LEU A 180 34.88 -35.85 -3.86
CA LEU A 180 34.71 -35.26 -5.19
C LEU A 180 35.99 -35.44 -6.01
N GLN A 181 35.87 -36.00 -7.20
CA GLN A 181 36.96 -36.05 -8.18
C GLN A 181 36.71 -35.02 -9.28
N CYS A 182 37.53 -33.97 -9.36
CA CYS A 182 37.38 -32.91 -10.33
C CYS A 182 38.70 -32.68 -11.09
N ARG A 183 38.72 -32.93 -12.39
CA ARG A 183 39.89 -32.72 -13.28
C ARG A 183 41.19 -33.36 -12.75
N GLY A 184 41.08 -34.57 -12.18
CA GLY A 184 42.21 -35.31 -11.60
C GLY A 184 42.57 -34.92 -10.17
N ILE A 185 41.91 -33.91 -9.59
CA ILE A 185 42.07 -33.53 -8.18
C ILE A 185 41.07 -34.31 -7.34
N PHE A 186 41.57 -34.98 -6.31
CA PHE A 186 40.77 -35.67 -5.30
C PHE A 186 40.49 -34.73 -4.13
N ILE A 187 39.21 -34.49 -3.86
CA ILE A 187 38.74 -33.68 -2.73
C ILE A 187 38.03 -34.63 -1.76
N PRO A 188 38.52 -34.81 -0.51
CA PRO A 188 37.91 -35.72 0.45
C PRO A 188 36.45 -35.39 0.76
N ALA A 189 35.68 -36.40 1.17
CA ALA A 189 34.36 -36.20 1.75
C ALA A 189 34.43 -35.21 2.93
N ASN A 190 33.35 -34.48 3.15
CA ASN A 190 33.20 -33.46 4.18
C ASN A 190 34.10 -32.21 3.99
N SER A 191 34.77 -32.06 2.86
CA SER A 191 35.53 -30.85 2.53
C SER A 191 34.60 -29.71 2.08
N THR A 192 34.78 -28.53 2.65
CA THR A 192 34.09 -27.31 2.21
C THR A 192 34.80 -26.69 1.00
N VAL A 193 34.11 -26.61 -0.13
CA VAL A 193 34.59 -26.00 -1.37
C VAL A 193 33.71 -24.79 -1.69
N GLY A 194 34.30 -23.63 -1.93
CA GLY A 194 33.56 -22.42 -2.28
C GLY A 194 34.17 -21.69 -3.46
N MET A 195 33.34 -20.99 -4.22
CA MET A 195 33.76 -20.11 -5.31
C MET A 195 33.39 -18.67 -4.97
N THR A 196 34.24 -17.74 -5.35
CA THR A 196 33.96 -16.30 -5.33
C THR A 196 33.70 -15.86 -6.76
N ALA A 197 32.49 -15.40 -7.07
CA ALA A 197 32.11 -14.98 -8.41
C ALA A 197 33.02 -13.85 -8.93
N MET A 198 33.36 -12.90 -8.06
CA MET A 198 34.20 -11.73 -8.35
C MET A 198 35.55 -12.15 -8.91
N LEU A 199 36.19 -13.19 -8.36
CA LEU A 199 37.49 -13.67 -8.86
C LEU A 199 37.39 -14.21 -10.29
N THR A 200 36.23 -14.74 -10.69
CA THR A 200 35.97 -15.17 -12.08
C THR A 200 35.70 -13.96 -12.97
N HIS A 201 34.89 -13.01 -12.49
CA HIS A 201 34.48 -11.81 -13.23
C HIS A 201 35.61 -10.80 -13.41
N LEU A 202 36.61 -10.80 -12.51
CA LEU A 202 37.83 -10.00 -12.59
C LEU A 202 39.03 -10.72 -13.21
N ASN A 203 38.87 -11.97 -13.67
CA ASN A 203 39.95 -12.70 -14.28
C ASN A 203 40.28 -12.13 -15.66
N GLU A 204 41.42 -11.45 -15.80
CA GLU A 204 41.84 -10.78 -17.02
C GLU A 204 42.02 -11.73 -18.22
N LYS A 205 42.30 -13.02 -17.99
CA LYS A 205 42.36 -14.04 -19.05
C LYS A 205 40.98 -14.36 -19.64
N ILE A 206 39.92 -14.15 -18.86
CA ILE A 206 38.53 -14.37 -19.27
C ILE A 206 37.92 -13.07 -19.77
N PHE A 207 38.07 -12.01 -19.00
CA PHE A 207 37.56 -10.66 -19.26
C PHE A 207 38.74 -9.69 -19.39
N PRO A 208 39.26 -9.45 -20.61
CA PRO A 208 40.28 -8.44 -20.83
C PRO A 208 39.79 -7.07 -20.34
N GLU A 209 40.68 -6.32 -19.69
CA GLU A 209 40.34 -5.07 -18.99
C GLU A 209 39.13 -5.26 -18.06
N PRO A 210 39.25 -6.16 -17.05
CA PRO A 210 38.10 -6.62 -16.26
C PRO A 210 37.49 -5.50 -15.42
N ARG A 211 38.25 -4.45 -15.11
CA ARG A 211 37.75 -3.30 -14.35
C ARG A 211 37.11 -2.23 -15.22
N VAL A 212 37.02 -2.42 -16.54
CA VAL A 212 36.47 -1.45 -17.50
C VAL A 212 35.00 -1.78 -17.84
N PHE A 213 34.08 -0.82 -17.78
CA PHE A 213 32.66 -0.97 -18.14
C PHE A 213 32.60 -0.96 -19.66
N ARG A 214 32.44 -2.13 -20.25
CA ARG A 214 32.38 -2.28 -21.70
C ARG A 214 31.23 -3.21 -22.06
N PRO A 215 29.98 -2.71 -22.12
CA PRO A 215 28.82 -3.47 -22.59
C PRO A 215 29.09 -4.14 -23.93
N GLU A 216 29.87 -3.50 -24.82
CA GLU A 216 30.19 -4.01 -26.14
C GLU A 216 30.85 -5.40 -26.12
N ARG A 217 31.44 -5.84 -25.00
CA ARG A 217 32.00 -7.20 -24.86
C ARG A 217 30.95 -8.30 -24.94
N TRP A 218 29.69 -7.98 -24.67
CA TRP A 218 28.56 -8.92 -24.68
C TRP A 218 27.87 -9.01 -26.04
N LEU A 219 28.24 -8.15 -26.99
CA LEU A 219 27.69 -8.15 -28.34
C LEU A 219 28.39 -9.20 -29.23
N GLY A 220 27.64 -9.77 -30.17
CA GLY A 220 28.18 -10.71 -31.15
C GLY A 220 28.51 -12.11 -30.59
N SER A 221 29.33 -12.87 -31.34
CA SER A 221 29.70 -14.25 -31.01
C SER A 221 30.60 -14.37 -29.78
N ASP A 222 31.47 -13.39 -29.56
CA ASP A 222 32.36 -13.36 -28.40
C ASP A 222 31.61 -13.19 -27.09
N GLY A 223 30.53 -12.40 -27.08
CA GLY A 223 29.65 -12.24 -25.91
C GLY A 223 29.01 -13.56 -25.46
N LYS A 224 28.46 -14.34 -26.39
CA LYS A 224 27.89 -15.67 -26.10
C LYS A 224 28.89 -16.61 -25.43
N ARG A 225 30.18 -16.52 -25.78
CA ARG A 225 31.25 -17.29 -25.13
C ARG A 225 31.47 -16.84 -23.69
N LEU A 226 31.34 -15.54 -23.41
CA LEU A 226 31.56 -14.96 -22.08
C LEU A 226 30.41 -15.26 -21.10
N GLU A 227 29.19 -15.45 -21.59
CA GLU A 227 28.01 -15.74 -20.74
C GLU A 227 28.22 -16.90 -19.78
N ARG A 228 28.98 -17.93 -20.19
CA ARG A 228 29.29 -19.10 -19.33
C ARG A 228 30.10 -18.77 -18.08
N TYR A 229 30.82 -17.65 -18.09
CA TYR A 229 31.62 -17.15 -16.97
C TYR A 229 30.89 -16.07 -16.17
N LEU A 230 29.77 -15.55 -16.67
CA LEU A 230 28.89 -14.66 -15.93
C LEU A 230 28.05 -15.50 -14.96
N VAL A 231 28.44 -15.46 -13.69
CA VAL A 231 27.83 -16.26 -12.60
C VAL A 231 27.35 -15.45 -11.38
N PRO A 232 26.79 -14.23 -11.53
CA PRO A 232 26.31 -13.41 -10.40
C PRO A 232 25.17 -14.07 -9.62
N PHE A 233 24.46 -15.01 -10.27
CA PHE A 233 23.34 -15.76 -9.69
C PHE A 233 23.70 -17.24 -9.42
N ASN A 234 24.98 -17.60 -9.43
CA ASN A 234 25.47 -19.00 -9.50
C ASN A 234 24.92 -19.77 -10.71
N ARG A 235 25.29 -21.06 -10.82
CA ARG A 235 24.78 -21.99 -11.83
C ARG A 235 24.55 -23.37 -11.20
N GLY A 236 23.79 -24.22 -11.91
CA GLY A 236 23.49 -25.60 -11.50
C GLY A 236 22.28 -25.70 -10.57
N THR A 237 22.17 -26.79 -9.82
CA THR A 237 21.02 -27.12 -8.93
C THR A 237 20.81 -26.16 -7.76
N ARG A 238 21.73 -25.20 -7.57
CA ARG A 238 21.69 -24.15 -6.56
C ARG A 238 21.86 -22.76 -7.18
N SER A 239 21.50 -22.59 -8.46
CA SER A 239 21.34 -21.26 -9.05
C SER A 239 20.23 -20.49 -8.35
N CYS A 240 20.33 -19.17 -8.32
CA CYS A 240 19.32 -18.31 -7.72
C CYS A 240 17.93 -18.58 -8.34
N LEU A 241 16.94 -18.85 -7.48
CA LEU A 241 15.56 -19.09 -7.90
C LEU A 241 14.93 -17.81 -8.50
N GLY A 242 15.32 -16.64 -8.01
CA GLY A 242 14.82 -15.33 -8.45
C GLY A 242 15.52 -14.71 -9.65
N MET A 243 16.47 -15.40 -10.31
CA MET A 243 17.30 -14.83 -11.38
C MET A 243 16.46 -14.20 -12.51
N ASN A 244 15.37 -14.84 -12.93
CA ASN A 244 14.56 -14.34 -14.04
C ASN A 244 13.80 -13.08 -13.65
N LEU A 245 13.27 -13.02 -12.42
CA LEU A 245 12.59 -11.83 -11.91
C LEU A 245 13.57 -10.65 -11.78
N ALA A 246 14.73 -10.88 -11.17
CA ALA A 246 15.76 -9.85 -11.02
C ALA A 246 16.23 -9.28 -12.37
N ARG A 247 16.39 -10.13 -13.40
CA ARG A 247 16.75 -9.66 -14.75
C ARG A 247 15.63 -8.85 -15.39
N ALA A 248 14.37 -9.27 -15.23
CA ALA A 248 13.22 -8.53 -15.73
C ALA A 248 13.11 -7.15 -15.10
N GLU A 249 13.25 -7.07 -13.77
CA GLU A 249 13.22 -5.81 -13.02
C GLU A 249 14.37 -4.89 -13.43
N LEU A 250 15.61 -5.40 -13.54
CA LEU A 250 16.76 -4.60 -13.99
C LEU A 250 16.53 -4.00 -15.39
N VAL A 251 15.99 -4.78 -16.33
CA VAL A 251 15.70 -4.31 -17.68
C VAL A 251 14.61 -3.24 -17.65
N LEU A 252 13.51 -3.47 -16.95
CA LEU A 252 12.37 -2.53 -16.85
C LEU A 252 12.77 -1.22 -16.16
N ILE A 253 13.47 -1.32 -15.02
CA ILE A 253 13.89 -0.17 -14.22
C ILE A 253 14.90 0.66 -15.01
N LEU A 254 15.95 0.05 -15.57
CA LEU A 254 16.96 0.79 -16.33
C LEU A 254 16.38 1.43 -17.60
N ALA A 255 15.47 0.73 -18.30
CA ALA A 255 14.77 1.30 -19.44
C ALA A 255 13.92 2.50 -19.02
N ALA A 256 13.15 2.40 -17.93
CA ALA A 256 12.34 3.49 -17.43
C ALA A 256 13.20 4.69 -16.99
N VAL A 257 14.28 4.42 -16.25
CA VAL A 257 15.16 5.43 -15.68
C VAL A 257 15.95 6.15 -16.78
N PHE A 258 16.57 5.43 -17.72
CA PHE A 258 17.31 6.03 -18.83
C PHE A 258 16.42 6.72 -19.87
N ARG A 259 15.13 6.35 -19.98
CA ARG A 259 14.18 7.00 -20.87
C ARG A 259 13.66 8.32 -20.31
N GLN A 260 13.34 8.34 -19.01
CA GLN A 260 12.52 9.40 -18.42
C GLN A 260 13.33 10.50 -17.73
N PHE A 261 14.60 10.25 -17.40
CA PHE A 261 15.38 11.19 -16.61
C PHE A 261 16.72 11.55 -17.25
N ASP A 262 17.18 12.77 -16.95
CA ASP A 262 18.54 13.22 -17.22
C ASP A 262 19.39 13.06 -15.95
N PHE A 263 20.62 12.57 -16.11
CA PHE A 263 21.53 12.24 -15.01
C PHE A 263 22.54 13.37 -14.79
N ASP A 264 22.57 13.93 -13.59
CA ASP A 264 23.65 14.82 -13.14
C ASP A 264 24.62 14.01 -12.29
N VAL A 265 25.70 13.56 -12.92
CA VAL A 265 26.74 12.75 -12.28
C VAL A 265 27.92 13.57 -11.79
N SER A 266 27.83 14.91 -11.81
CA SER A 266 28.95 15.80 -11.48
C SER A 266 29.41 15.68 -10.02
N GLY A 267 28.52 15.29 -9.11
CA GLY A 267 28.80 15.08 -7.68
C GLY A 267 29.12 13.64 -7.29
N VAL A 268 29.16 12.70 -8.24
CA VAL A 268 29.36 11.27 -7.95
C VAL A 268 30.85 11.00 -7.70
N ASN A 269 31.18 10.54 -6.50
CA ASN A 269 32.49 10.03 -6.13
C ASN A 269 32.47 8.50 -6.23
N ARG A 270 33.33 7.92 -7.06
CA ARG A 270 33.33 6.46 -7.29
C ARG A 270 33.57 5.63 -6.02
N GLU A 271 34.60 5.97 -5.25
CA GLU A 271 35.01 5.18 -4.08
C GLU A 271 33.92 5.19 -3.00
N ARG A 272 33.21 6.32 -2.88
CA ARG A 272 32.09 6.49 -1.95
C ARG A 272 30.78 5.89 -2.48
N ASP A 273 30.45 6.16 -3.75
CA ASP A 273 29.08 6.02 -4.29
C ASP A 273 28.87 4.80 -5.20
N ILE A 274 29.93 4.11 -5.60
CA ILE A 274 29.86 3.00 -6.56
C ILE A 274 30.60 1.76 -6.03
N ASP A 275 31.83 1.93 -5.56
CA ASP A 275 32.65 0.81 -5.11
C ASP A 275 32.10 0.20 -3.82
N VAL A 276 32.26 -1.12 -3.68
CA VAL A 276 31.85 -1.84 -2.47
C VAL A 276 32.77 -1.42 -1.32
N SER A 277 32.22 -0.68 -0.37
CA SER A 277 32.90 -0.22 0.84
C SER A 277 32.56 -1.11 2.05
N ARG A 278 31.39 -1.75 2.02
CA ARG A 278 30.84 -2.56 3.12
C ARG A 278 30.20 -3.84 2.59
N ASP A 279 30.12 -4.86 3.43
CA ASP A 279 29.61 -6.18 3.03
C ASP A 279 28.67 -6.76 4.10
N TYR A 280 27.44 -7.07 3.70
CA TYR A 280 26.42 -7.75 4.51
C TYR A 280 25.84 -8.94 3.74
N ILE A 281 26.69 -9.80 3.17
CA ILE A 281 26.37 -10.80 2.12
C ILE A 281 26.23 -10.16 0.75
N LEU A 282 25.55 -9.00 0.70
CA LEU A 282 25.54 -8.12 -0.45
C LEU A 282 26.55 -6.99 -0.29
N GLY A 283 27.29 -6.69 -1.37
CA GLY A 283 28.17 -5.52 -1.41
C GLY A 283 27.38 -4.22 -1.36
N ALA A 284 27.75 -3.32 -0.45
CA ALA A 284 27.15 -2.00 -0.27
C ALA A 284 28.21 -0.89 -0.36
N GLN A 285 27.77 0.29 -0.79
CA GLN A 285 28.59 1.50 -0.90
C GLN A 285 28.91 2.10 0.48
N ALA A 286 29.67 3.20 0.52
CA ALA A 286 29.99 3.90 1.77
C ALA A 286 28.71 4.36 2.50
N ARG A 287 28.77 4.58 3.82
CA ARG A 287 27.58 4.98 4.61
C ARG A 287 27.08 6.38 4.26
N ASP A 288 28.00 7.25 3.90
CA ASP A 288 27.79 8.67 3.58
C ASP A 288 27.51 8.90 2.09
N THR A 289 27.24 7.84 1.32
CA THR A 289 26.87 7.98 -0.10
C THR A 289 25.50 8.65 -0.25
N PRO A 290 25.38 9.76 -1.02
CA PRO A 290 24.08 10.28 -1.44
C PRO A 290 23.46 9.45 -2.59
N GLY A 291 24.16 8.41 -3.07
CA GLY A 291 23.75 7.62 -4.24
C GLY A 291 23.95 8.34 -5.58
N ILE A 292 23.43 7.74 -6.67
CA ILE A 292 23.35 8.41 -7.97
C ILE A 292 22.13 9.33 -7.95
N LEU A 293 22.36 10.64 -7.87
CA LEU A 293 21.30 11.63 -7.88
C LEU A 293 20.75 11.82 -9.30
N VAL A 294 19.41 11.75 -9.42
CA VAL A 294 18.70 12.03 -10.67
C VAL A 294 18.10 13.42 -10.57
N THR A 295 18.41 14.29 -11.52
CA THR A 295 17.97 15.68 -11.48
C THR A 295 16.59 15.88 -12.12
N PHE A 296 15.59 16.23 -11.31
CA PHE A 296 14.26 16.68 -11.74
C PHE A 296 14.23 18.11 -12.35
N ARG A 297 15.36 18.61 -12.88
CA ARG A 297 15.46 19.99 -13.42
C ARG A 297 14.41 20.26 -14.50
N GLN A 298 13.96 19.23 -15.21
CA GLN A 298 13.05 19.39 -16.34
C GLN A 298 11.66 19.91 -15.94
N LEU A 299 11.08 19.44 -14.82
CA LEU A 299 9.76 19.91 -14.37
C LEU A 299 9.82 21.39 -13.94
N SER A 300 10.85 21.76 -13.18
CA SER A 300 11.06 23.15 -12.76
C SER A 300 11.23 24.07 -13.98
N ASN A 301 12.00 23.64 -14.99
CA ASN A 301 12.17 24.39 -16.24
C ASN A 301 10.86 24.52 -17.04
N ASP A 302 10.02 23.48 -17.04
CA ASP A 302 8.74 23.51 -17.75
C ASP A 302 7.73 24.41 -17.04
N LEU A 303 7.61 24.30 -15.72
CA LEU A 303 6.79 25.20 -14.90
C LEU A 303 7.26 26.65 -15.02
N LYS A 304 8.57 26.89 -15.08
CA LYS A 304 9.14 28.21 -15.31
C LYS A 304 8.73 28.84 -16.64
N LYS A 305 8.72 28.04 -17.71
CA LYS A 305 8.23 28.50 -19.02
C LYS A 305 6.74 28.83 -18.96
N PHE A 306 5.95 27.97 -18.32
CA PHE A 306 4.52 28.19 -18.15
C PHE A 306 4.23 29.47 -17.34
N ILE A 307 4.88 29.65 -16.18
CA ILE A 307 4.70 30.84 -15.33
C ILE A 307 5.04 32.12 -16.10
N ARG A 308 6.12 32.11 -16.89
CA ARG A 308 6.48 33.25 -17.76
C ARG A 308 5.39 33.55 -18.78
N GLN A 309 4.79 32.53 -19.40
CA GLN A 309 3.73 32.71 -20.39
C GLN A 309 2.48 33.32 -19.77
N ILE A 310 2.01 32.81 -18.64
CA ILE A 310 0.80 33.35 -18.01
C ILE A 310 1.01 34.77 -17.47
N ARG A 311 2.21 35.10 -16.98
CA ARG A 311 2.54 36.46 -16.54
C ARG A 311 2.57 37.49 -17.67
N CYS A 312 2.58 37.07 -18.94
CA CYS A 312 2.45 37.97 -20.08
C CYS A 312 1.00 38.36 -20.39
N ILE A 313 0.00 37.75 -19.75
CA ILE A 313 -1.41 38.06 -19.97
C ILE A 313 -1.73 39.45 -19.38
N PRO A 314 -2.17 40.41 -20.22
CA PRO A 314 -2.40 41.79 -19.77
C PRO A 314 -3.68 41.93 -18.94
N ASN A 315 -3.61 42.69 -17.85
CA ASN A 315 -4.81 43.06 -17.08
C ASN A 315 -5.61 44.15 -17.81
N HIS A 316 -6.82 43.80 -18.24
CA HIS A 316 -7.77 44.72 -18.89
C HIS A 316 -8.87 45.24 -17.96
N THR A 317 -8.84 44.84 -16.69
CA THR A 317 -9.83 45.24 -15.70
C THR A 317 -9.51 46.64 -15.15
N PRO A 318 -10.49 47.39 -14.64
CA PRO A 318 -10.24 48.70 -14.01
C PRO A 318 -9.54 48.59 -12.64
N PHE A 319 -9.31 47.36 -12.15
CA PHE A 319 -8.73 47.09 -10.85
C PHE A 319 -7.32 46.52 -10.99
N ARG A 320 -6.47 46.80 -10.00
CA ARG A 320 -5.10 46.29 -9.98
C ARG A 320 -5.09 44.80 -9.66
N PHE A 321 -5.92 44.37 -8.72
CA PHE A 321 -6.11 42.97 -8.35
C PHE A 321 -7.58 42.60 -8.43
N ALA A 322 -7.93 41.69 -9.33
CA ALA A 322 -9.29 41.26 -9.62
C ALA A 322 -9.26 39.93 -10.38
N ASN A 323 -10.38 39.21 -10.40
CA ASN A 323 -10.49 38.06 -11.27
C ASN A 323 -10.47 38.48 -12.76
N THR A 324 -10.55 37.50 -13.66
CA THR A 324 -10.46 37.74 -15.11
C THR A 324 -11.57 38.63 -15.68
N PHE A 325 -12.71 38.74 -14.97
CA PHE A 325 -13.86 39.57 -15.33
C PHE A 325 -13.83 40.96 -14.69
N GLY A 326 -12.89 41.22 -13.78
CA GLY A 326 -12.82 42.48 -13.03
C GLY A 326 -13.64 42.47 -11.74
N ASP A 327 -14.09 41.31 -11.27
CA ASP A 327 -14.81 41.13 -10.01
C ASP A 327 -13.87 40.60 -8.91
N ALA A 328 -14.46 40.17 -7.78
CA ALA A 328 -13.73 39.65 -6.62
C ALA A 328 -12.82 38.46 -7.00
N LEU A 329 -11.63 38.44 -6.39
CA LEU A 329 -10.71 37.32 -6.41
C LEU A 329 -11.24 36.21 -5.51
N TYR A 330 -10.76 34.98 -5.70
CA TYR A 330 -11.06 33.86 -4.83
C TYR A 330 -9.77 33.18 -4.39
N ASP A 331 -9.56 33.03 -3.07
CA ASP A 331 -8.47 32.24 -2.52
C ASP A 331 -8.87 31.69 -1.15
N HIS A 332 -8.75 30.36 -0.99
CA HIS A 332 -9.02 29.68 0.26
C HIS A 332 -8.18 30.17 1.47
N ARG A 333 -7.01 30.79 1.25
CA ARG A 333 -6.17 31.33 2.34
C ARG A 333 -6.81 32.47 3.11
N VAL A 334 -7.69 33.23 2.45
CA VAL A 334 -8.34 34.42 3.00
C VAL A 334 -9.85 34.25 3.18
N GLY A 335 -10.35 33.03 3.04
CA GLY A 335 -11.74 32.67 3.32
C GLY A 335 -12.74 32.83 2.18
N GLY A 336 -12.26 32.80 0.94
CA GLY A 336 -13.11 32.76 -0.26
C GLY A 336 -12.97 34.01 -1.10
N GLU A 337 -14.11 34.63 -1.44
CA GLU A 337 -14.14 35.81 -2.31
C GLU A 337 -13.64 37.08 -1.60
N PHE A 338 -12.77 37.84 -2.25
CA PHE A 338 -12.20 39.07 -1.71
C PHE A 338 -11.79 40.08 -2.79
N GLY A 339 -11.88 41.37 -2.47
CA GLY A 339 -11.67 42.45 -3.44
C GLY A 339 -12.92 42.70 -4.31
N PRO A 340 -12.76 43.23 -5.55
CA PRO A 340 -11.51 43.59 -6.22
C PRO A 340 -10.82 44.81 -5.59
N PHE A 341 -9.54 45.04 -5.90
CA PHE A 341 -8.72 46.08 -5.29
C PHE A 341 -8.09 47.02 -6.34
N ALA A 342 -8.26 48.33 -6.16
CA ALA A 342 -7.61 49.34 -6.98
C ALA A 342 -6.16 49.59 -6.54
N GLU A 343 -5.89 49.53 -5.23
CA GLU A 343 -4.59 49.83 -4.63
C GLU A 343 -4.03 48.64 -3.82
N THR A 344 -2.70 48.55 -3.74
CA THR A 344 -1.99 47.48 -3.00
C THR A 344 -2.21 47.57 -1.48
N SER A 345 -2.43 48.78 -0.95
CA SER A 345 -2.75 48.99 0.46
C SER A 345 -4.04 48.31 0.88
N ASP A 346 -5.04 48.29 0.00
CA ASP A 346 -6.37 47.75 0.30
C ASP A 346 -6.31 46.23 0.34
N PHE A 347 -5.59 45.63 -0.62
CA PHE A 347 -5.29 44.20 -0.64
C PHE A 347 -4.53 43.77 0.62
N THR A 348 -3.50 44.52 1.00
CA THR A 348 -2.69 44.23 2.20
C THR A 348 -3.53 44.30 3.48
N SER A 349 -4.35 45.34 3.60
CA SER A 349 -5.20 45.54 4.78
C SER A 349 -6.22 44.41 4.93
N TYR A 350 -6.77 43.92 3.81
CA TYR A 350 -7.70 42.80 3.81
C TYR A 350 -7.00 41.46 4.11
N SER A 351 -5.77 41.28 3.62
CA SER A 351 -5.03 40.02 3.76
C SER A 351 -4.53 39.74 5.19
N ILE A 352 -4.62 40.71 6.11
CA ILE A 352 -4.24 40.55 7.53
C ILE A 352 -5.50 40.27 8.34
N PRO A 353 -5.69 39.04 8.87
CA PRO A 353 -6.88 38.69 9.63
C PRO A 353 -7.08 39.56 10.90
N GLU A 354 -8.33 39.82 11.29
CA GLU A 354 -8.67 40.66 12.45
C GLU A 354 -8.13 40.13 13.80
N HIS A 355 -7.83 38.84 13.91
CA HIS A 355 -7.31 38.18 15.12
C HIS A 355 -5.78 38.03 15.12
N THR A 356 -5.07 38.54 14.10
CA THR A 356 -3.61 38.56 14.04
C THR A 356 -3.03 39.33 15.24
N SER A 357 -2.00 38.79 15.90
CA SER A 357 -1.40 39.40 17.10
C SER A 357 -0.91 40.83 16.84
N SER A 358 -0.86 41.68 17.87
CA SER A 358 -0.39 43.07 17.74
C SER A 358 1.06 43.15 17.23
N ASP A 359 1.90 42.19 17.60
CA ASP A 359 3.30 42.14 17.20
C ASP A 359 3.42 41.73 15.71
N THR A 360 2.67 40.70 15.30
CA THR A 360 2.56 40.26 13.90
C THR A 360 1.97 41.37 13.01
N ARG A 361 0.92 42.06 13.46
CA ARG A 361 0.26 43.15 12.72
C ARG A 361 1.17 44.35 12.47
N ASN A 362 2.17 44.59 13.32
CA ASN A 362 3.16 45.65 13.13
C ASN A 362 4.34 45.24 12.24
N ALA A 363 4.67 43.94 12.18
CA ALA A 363 5.83 43.42 11.45
C ALA A 363 5.56 43.11 9.96
N ILE A 364 4.30 42.84 9.59
CA ILE A 364 3.89 42.38 8.25
C ILE A 364 3.76 43.49 7.18
N PRO A 365 3.15 44.66 7.47
CA PRO A 365 2.90 45.69 6.45
C PRO A 365 4.13 46.15 5.66
N PRO A 366 5.35 46.28 6.25
CA PRO A 366 6.55 46.66 5.49
C PRO A 366 6.91 45.73 4.33
N VAL A 367 6.53 44.46 4.39
CA VAL A 367 6.79 43.48 3.33
C VAL A 367 5.62 43.43 2.35
N LEU A 368 4.37 43.32 2.82
CA LEU A 368 3.21 43.19 1.93
C LEU A 368 2.81 44.49 1.20
N SER A 369 3.21 45.66 1.72
CA SER A 369 2.96 46.96 1.07
C SER A 369 4.05 47.41 0.10
N ARG A 370 5.01 46.54 -0.25
CA ARG A 370 5.98 46.82 -1.33
C ARG A 370 5.25 47.05 -2.66
N PRO A 371 5.81 47.84 -3.59
CA PRO A 371 5.17 48.17 -4.86
C PRO A 371 5.20 46.97 -5.83
N TYR A 372 4.38 45.96 -5.57
CA TYR A 372 4.30 44.76 -6.40
C TYR A 372 3.65 45.03 -7.75
N ARG A 373 4.18 44.35 -8.79
CA ARG A 373 3.50 44.24 -10.08
C ARG A 373 2.28 43.33 -9.94
N SER A 374 1.28 43.59 -10.77
CA SER A 374 0.10 42.73 -10.89
C SER A 374 0.30 41.80 -12.08
N PHE A 375 0.22 40.49 -11.85
CA PHE A 375 0.35 39.48 -12.89
C PHE A 375 -0.85 38.52 -12.85
N PHE A 376 -1.22 38.04 -14.04
CA PHE A 376 -2.14 36.92 -14.14
C PHE A 376 -1.52 35.68 -13.51
N SER A 377 -2.25 35.10 -12.57
CA SER A 377 -1.84 34.00 -11.70
C SER A 377 -2.93 32.92 -11.78
N HIS A 378 -2.51 31.66 -11.75
CA HIS A 378 -3.41 30.52 -11.58
C HIS A 378 -4.04 30.51 -10.17
N ALA A 379 -3.31 31.01 -9.18
CA ALA A 379 -3.68 31.12 -7.76
C ALA A 379 -4.10 29.79 -7.09
N ALA A 380 -3.78 28.67 -7.73
CA ALA A 380 -4.06 27.31 -7.26
C ALA A 380 -3.09 26.29 -7.88
N LEU A 381 -1.82 26.69 -8.11
CA LEU A 381 -0.78 25.84 -8.71
C LEU A 381 -0.25 24.79 -7.72
N HIS A 382 -1.15 23.87 -7.35
CA HIS A 382 -0.90 22.74 -6.45
C HIS A 382 -0.37 21.51 -7.22
N SER A 383 0.36 20.61 -6.57
CA SER A 383 0.88 19.39 -7.21
C SER A 383 -0.21 18.48 -7.79
N THR A 384 -1.43 18.51 -7.24
CA THR A 384 -2.60 17.78 -7.76
C THR A 384 -3.15 18.36 -9.06
N ASN A 385 -2.84 19.62 -9.34
CA ASN A 385 -3.33 20.36 -10.49
C ASN A 385 -2.30 20.41 -11.63
N ILE A 386 -1.12 19.80 -11.42
CA ILE A 386 -0.02 19.72 -12.37
C ILE A 386 0.01 18.33 -13.00
N LEU A 387 -0.27 18.25 -14.29
CA LEU A 387 -0.22 17.01 -15.06
C LEU A 387 1.19 16.81 -15.62
N ILE A 388 1.75 15.62 -15.43
CA ILE A 388 3.09 15.24 -15.90
C ILE A 388 2.96 14.04 -16.83
N SER A 389 3.58 14.12 -18.01
CA SER A 389 3.70 13.02 -18.96
C SER A 389 5.16 12.85 -19.36
N GLN A 390 5.68 11.62 -19.29
CA GLN A 390 7.08 11.29 -19.62
C GLN A 390 8.12 12.18 -18.90
N GLY A 391 7.84 12.59 -17.64
CA GLY A 391 8.71 13.48 -16.87
C GLY A 391 8.68 14.95 -17.31
N ARG A 392 7.74 15.34 -18.17
CA ARG A 392 7.50 16.71 -18.68
C ARG A 392 6.16 17.23 -18.21
N LEU A 393 6.04 18.55 -18.03
CA LEU A 393 4.74 19.19 -17.82
C LEU A 393 3.84 18.94 -19.04
N SER A 394 2.67 18.33 -18.83
CA SER A 394 1.70 18.05 -19.89
C SER A 394 0.44 18.91 -19.82
N GLY A 395 0.14 19.49 -18.67
CA GLY A 395 -1.02 20.37 -18.50
C GLY A 395 -1.16 20.90 -17.08
N ILE A 396 -1.93 21.96 -16.92
CA ILE A 396 -2.32 22.52 -15.63
C ILE A 396 -3.83 22.71 -15.66
N VAL A 397 -4.51 22.24 -14.62
CA VAL A 397 -5.98 22.20 -14.50
C VAL A 397 -6.43 23.01 -13.30
N ASP A 398 -7.75 23.21 -13.17
CA ASP A 398 -8.37 23.85 -12.00
C ASP A 398 -8.12 25.37 -11.89
N TRP A 399 -8.51 26.08 -12.94
CA TRP A 399 -8.29 27.52 -13.13
C TRP A 399 -9.33 28.41 -12.43
N GLU A 400 -10.17 27.85 -11.55
CA GLU A 400 -11.30 28.58 -10.94
C GLU A 400 -10.86 29.76 -10.06
N CYS A 401 -9.64 29.68 -9.49
CA CYS A 401 -9.05 30.75 -8.67
C CYS A 401 -8.27 31.79 -9.50
N ALA A 402 -8.16 31.60 -10.83
CA ALA A 402 -7.27 32.41 -11.64
C ALA A 402 -7.68 33.89 -11.70
N GLY A 403 -6.69 34.77 -11.65
CA GLY A 403 -6.92 36.21 -11.60
C GLY A 403 -5.63 37.02 -11.60
N TYR A 404 -5.77 38.32 -11.42
CA TYR A 404 -4.65 39.25 -11.32
C TYR A 404 -4.30 39.48 -9.86
N PHE A 405 -3.12 39.01 -9.45
CA PHE A 405 -2.63 39.04 -8.07
C PHE A 405 -1.26 39.75 -7.98
N PRO A 406 -0.80 40.11 -6.76
CA PRO A 406 0.57 40.56 -6.55
C PRO A 406 1.59 39.53 -7.04
N GLU A 407 2.74 40.00 -7.56
CA GLU A 407 3.75 39.14 -8.20
C GLU A 407 4.24 37.94 -7.37
N TYR A 408 4.26 38.07 -6.04
CA TYR A 408 4.68 37.02 -5.11
C TYR A 408 3.61 35.94 -4.86
N TRP A 409 2.34 36.22 -5.16
CA TRP A 409 1.19 35.46 -4.67
C TRP A 409 1.18 34.01 -5.15
N GLU A 410 1.46 33.77 -6.44
CA GLU A 410 1.55 32.42 -7.01
C GLU A 410 2.71 31.62 -6.39
N SER A 411 3.84 32.27 -6.11
CA SER A 411 5.01 31.62 -5.52
C SER A 411 4.72 31.17 -4.09
N THR A 412 4.10 32.02 -3.28
CA THR A 412 3.73 31.66 -1.90
C THR A 412 2.59 30.65 -1.88
N LYS A 413 1.62 30.76 -2.80
CA LYS A 413 0.52 29.80 -2.95
C LYS A 413 0.99 28.40 -3.37
N ALA A 414 1.90 28.32 -4.34
CA ALA A 414 2.46 27.05 -4.80
C ALA A 414 3.18 26.31 -3.66
N ILE A 415 3.79 27.04 -2.72
CA ILE A 415 4.45 26.47 -1.54
C ILE A 415 3.44 26.11 -0.44
N PHE A 416 2.36 26.87 -0.27
CA PHE A 416 1.32 26.62 0.74
C PHE A 416 0.74 25.19 0.67
N GLY A 417 0.66 24.61 -0.53
CA GLY A 417 0.17 23.24 -0.75
C GLY A 417 1.15 22.10 -0.43
N ILE A 418 2.44 22.41 -0.29
CA ILE A 418 3.54 21.43 -0.21
C ILE A 418 4.45 21.69 0.99
N ILE A 419 3.91 22.34 2.03
CA ILE A 419 4.61 22.64 3.28
C ILE A 419 5.23 21.34 3.83
N ASN A 420 6.48 21.40 4.28
CA ASN A 420 7.29 20.28 4.76
C ASN A 420 7.78 19.28 3.68
N ASN A 421 7.77 19.64 2.40
CA ASN A 421 8.42 18.85 1.34
C ASN A 421 9.58 19.63 0.69
N GLU A 422 10.80 19.47 1.22
CA GLU A 422 11.99 20.21 0.75
C GLU A 422 12.29 20.00 -0.75
N ALA A 423 12.05 18.79 -1.26
CA ALA A 423 12.31 18.46 -2.66
C ALA A 423 11.34 19.19 -3.60
N LEU A 424 10.03 19.20 -3.28
CA LEU A 424 9.03 19.93 -4.04
C LEU A 424 9.14 21.44 -3.85
N GLU A 425 9.46 21.92 -2.64
CA GLU A 425 9.70 23.34 -2.38
C GLU A 425 10.85 23.84 -3.25
N LYS A 426 11.94 23.08 -3.35
CA LYS A 426 13.06 23.39 -4.24
C LYS A 426 12.66 23.41 -5.72
N ILE A 427 11.80 22.50 -6.17
CA ILE A 427 11.27 22.49 -7.55
C ILE A 427 10.44 23.75 -7.83
N MET A 428 9.52 24.08 -6.92
CA MET A 428 8.63 25.25 -7.05
C MET A 428 9.42 26.55 -6.99
N ARG A 429 10.34 26.71 -6.03
CA ARG A 429 11.23 27.89 -5.96
C ARG A 429 12.01 28.10 -7.25
N ASN A 430 12.58 27.02 -7.80
CA ASN A 430 13.33 27.10 -9.05
C ASN A 430 12.44 27.42 -10.27
N ALA A 431 11.11 27.24 -10.17
CA ALA A 431 10.17 27.56 -11.24
C ALA A 431 9.94 29.08 -11.39
N PHE A 432 10.26 29.90 -10.39
CA PHE A 432 10.16 31.35 -10.46
C PHE A 432 11.52 31.98 -10.86
N ASP A 433 11.49 33.20 -11.40
CA ASP A 433 12.71 33.96 -11.72
C ASP A 433 13.18 34.82 -10.56
N GLU A 434 12.24 35.35 -9.78
CA GLU A 434 12.50 36.18 -8.62
C GLU A 434 12.47 35.36 -7.32
N ASP A 435 13.14 35.87 -6.29
CA ASP A 435 13.13 35.31 -4.94
C ASP A 435 12.14 36.09 -4.07
N TYR A 436 11.17 35.38 -3.49
CA TYR A 436 10.10 35.93 -2.65
C TYR A 436 10.21 35.40 -1.20
N GLY A 437 11.43 35.25 -0.69
CA GLY A 437 11.71 34.69 0.63
C GLY A 437 11.06 35.47 1.78
N ASP A 438 11.20 36.80 1.77
CA ASP A 438 10.61 37.67 2.81
C ASP A 438 9.08 37.56 2.82
N GLU A 439 8.46 37.55 1.64
CA GLU A 439 7.01 37.43 1.46
C GLU A 439 6.52 36.06 1.92
N LEU A 440 7.27 35.00 1.64
CA LEU A 440 6.96 33.65 2.10
C LEU A 440 7.06 33.52 3.62
N ASP A 441 8.04 34.14 4.26
CA ASP A 441 8.19 34.10 5.73
C ASP A 441 7.05 34.86 6.43
N VAL A 442 6.62 35.98 5.84
CA VAL A 442 5.43 36.73 6.29
C VAL A 442 4.16 35.92 6.10
N GLU A 443 3.96 35.31 4.94
CA GLU A 443 2.83 34.42 4.65
C GLU A 443 2.83 33.22 5.62
N ARG A 444 3.97 32.56 5.87
CA ARG A 444 4.09 31.49 6.87
C ARG A 444 3.70 31.93 8.28
N THR A 445 3.93 33.19 8.62
CA THR A 445 3.50 33.76 9.90
C THR A 445 1.99 33.97 9.91
N LEU A 446 1.41 34.48 8.82
CA LEU A 446 -0.05 34.61 8.66
C LEU A 446 -0.77 33.26 8.65
N TRP A 447 -0.18 32.22 8.05
CA TRP A 447 -0.74 30.87 8.02
C TRP A 447 -0.85 30.28 9.43
N LYS A 448 0.08 30.62 10.33
CA LYS A 448 0.05 30.20 11.74
C LYS A 448 -1.02 30.94 12.55
N ASP A 449 -1.29 32.20 12.20
CA ASP A 449 -2.19 33.10 12.94
C ASP A 449 -3.65 33.11 12.40
N SER A 450 -3.92 32.65 11.18
CA SER A 450 -5.25 32.64 10.50
C SER A 450 -6.27 31.64 11.11
N PRO A 451 -7.61 31.82 10.99
CA PRO A 451 -8.60 30.85 11.47
C PRO A 451 -8.65 29.60 10.59
N PHE A 452 -8.02 29.61 9.41
CA PHE A 452 -7.74 28.40 8.62
C PHE A 452 -6.70 27.49 9.28
N ALA A 453 -5.96 28.00 10.27
CA ALA A 453 -5.26 27.14 11.19
C ALA A 453 -6.24 26.25 11.96
N GLU A 454 -7.55 26.55 12.11
CA GLU A 454 -8.51 25.65 12.76
C GLU A 454 -8.88 24.43 11.90
N SER A 455 -8.96 24.56 10.56
CA SER A 455 -9.19 23.41 9.67
C SER A 455 -7.92 22.60 9.35
N GLN A 456 -6.73 23.19 9.60
CA GLN A 456 -5.46 22.45 9.65
C GLN A 456 -5.02 22.09 11.10
N ARG A 457 -5.74 22.54 12.14
CA ARG A 457 -5.70 22.08 13.55
C ARG A 457 -6.70 20.94 13.81
N GLU A 458 -7.18 20.29 12.75
CA GLU A 458 -7.52 18.87 12.84
C GLU A 458 -6.28 17.96 12.76
N LEU A 459 -5.09 18.49 13.05
CA LEU A 459 -4.18 17.81 13.97
C LEU A 459 -4.57 18.27 15.38
N PRO A 460 -5.17 17.42 16.23
CA PRO A 460 -5.68 17.86 17.52
C PRO A 460 -4.54 18.47 18.33
N THR A 461 -4.61 19.79 18.53
CA THR A 461 -3.95 20.47 19.65
C THR A 461 -4.66 20.09 20.95
N SER A 462 -4.59 18.80 21.27
CA SER A 462 -4.66 18.23 22.61
C SER A 462 -3.55 17.20 22.85
N ASN A 463 -2.62 16.99 21.91
CA ASN A 463 -1.49 16.06 22.11
C ASN A 463 -0.34 16.62 22.97
N MET A 464 -0.50 17.76 23.65
CA MET A 464 0.53 18.23 24.59
C MET A 464 0.70 17.28 25.80
N ASP A 465 -0.22 16.32 26.00
CA ASP A 465 -0.08 15.24 26.99
C ASP A 465 0.49 13.92 26.42
N VAL A 466 0.24 13.58 25.15
CA VAL A 466 0.69 12.30 24.55
C VAL A 466 2.20 12.28 24.32
N TYR A 467 2.78 13.41 23.87
CA TYR A 467 4.23 13.52 23.70
C TYR A 467 4.98 13.38 25.03
N GLY A 468 4.39 13.75 26.16
CA GLY A 468 5.05 13.70 27.47
C GLY A 468 5.41 12.27 27.90
N ALA A 469 4.50 11.32 27.68
CA ALA A 469 4.64 9.94 28.15
C ALA A 469 5.57 9.09 27.26
N TYR A 470 5.64 9.38 25.95
CA TYR A 470 6.54 8.70 25.01
C TYR A 470 7.80 9.51 24.66
N LYS A 471 8.02 10.65 25.32
CA LYS A 471 9.09 11.60 25.01
C LYS A 471 10.47 10.95 24.95
N SER A 472 10.75 10.07 25.92
CA SER A 472 12.02 9.34 26.00
C SER A 472 12.29 8.43 24.81
N HIS A 473 11.24 7.91 24.15
CA HIS A 473 11.37 7.09 22.94
C HIS A 473 11.54 7.98 21.71
N LEU A 474 10.81 9.10 21.66
CA LEU A 474 10.92 10.07 20.57
C LEU A 474 12.27 10.78 20.54
N ASP A 475 12.88 11.03 21.70
CA ASP A 475 14.21 11.62 21.82
C ASP A 475 15.34 10.68 21.32
N LEU A 476 15.04 9.39 21.10
CA LEU A 476 15.99 8.39 20.58
C LEU A 476 15.90 8.19 19.06
N LEU A 477 14.88 8.74 18.41
CA LEU A 477 14.68 8.63 16.96
C LEU A 477 15.50 9.69 16.23
N GLU A 478 15.94 9.38 15.02
CA GLU A 478 16.48 10.40 14.12
C GLU A 478 15.37 11.37 13.66
N ASP A 479 15.71 12.62 13.37
CA ASP A 479 14.73 13.65 12.98
C ASP A 479 13.91 13.25 11.73
N GLU A 480 14.53 12.52 10.81
CA GLU A 480 13.89 11.97 9.61
C GLU A 480 12.85 10.89 9.94
N GLU A 481 13.17 9.97 10.85
CA GLU A 481 12.26 8.90 11.30
C GLU A 481 11.06 9.49 12.04
N ARG A 482 11.32 10.48 12.91
CA ARG A 482 10.27 11.23 13.61
C ARG A 482 9.33 11.93 12.63
N THR A 483 9.88 12.58 11.61
CA THR A 483 9.10 13.26 10.56
C THR A 483 8.21 12.27 9.81
N VAL A 484 8.73 11.08 9.48
CA VAL A 484 7.94 10.02 8.82
C VAL A 484 6.81 9.52 9.71
N LEU A 485 7.04 9.35 11.01
CA LEU A 485 6.01 8.93 11.97
C LEU A 485 4.91 10.00 12.13
N GLU A 486 5.30 11.28 12.20
CA GLU A 486 4.37 12.41 12.25
C GLU A 486 3.52 12.49 10.97
N LEU A 487 4.14 12.38 9.79
CA LEU A 487 3.44 12.41 8.49
C LEU A 487 2.47 11.23 8.30
N LYS A 488 2.78 10.06 8.85
CA LYS A 488 1.89 8.89 8.83
C LYS A 488 0.81 8.93 9.90
N GLY A 489 0.77 9.98 10.74
CA GLY A 489 -0.13 10.10 11.88
C GLY A 489 0.09 9.01 12.92
N ALA A 490 1.28 8.37 12.95
CA ALA A 490 1.56 7.22 13.79
C ALA A 490 1.51 7.55 15.30
N LEU A 491 1.79 8.81 15.62
CA LEU A 491 1.77 9.36 16.98
C LEU A 491 0.38 9.86 17.41
N GLU A 492 -0.61 9.83 16.52
CA GLU A 492 -1.94 10.32 16.82
C GLU A 492 -2.79 9.25 17.52
N ILE A 493 -3.46 9.67 18.60
CA ILE A 493 -4.39 8.87 19.38
C ILE A 493 -5.80 9.47 19.21
N PRO A 494 -6.84 8.66 18.93
CA PRO A 494 -8.21 9.16 18.78
C PRO A 494 -8.77 9.69 20.12
N PRO A 495 -9.91 10.40 20.13
CA PRO A 495 -10.52 10.89 21.36
C PRO A 495 -10.80 9.77 22.37
N GLN A 496 -10.69 10.05 23.67
CA GLN A 496 -10.81 9.06 24.76
C GLN A 496 -12.05 8.16 24.64
N ALA A 497 -13.21 8.73 24.28
CA ALA A 497 -14.44 7.97 24.10
C ALA A 497 -14.35 6.90 22.99
N VAL A 498 -13.62 7.21 21.91
CA VAL A 498 -13.36 6.27 20.80
C VAL A 498 -12.35 5.21 21.25
N GLN A 499 -11.29 5.61 21.94
CA GLN A 499 -10.30 4.67 22.48
C GLN A 499 -10.97 3.63 23.40
N ASP A 500 -11.81 4.10 24.33
CA ASP A 500 -12.52 3.24 25.28
C ASP A 500 -13.45 2.26 24.54
N GLU A 501 -14.20 2.72 23.52
CA GLU A 501 -15.07 1.84 22.70
C GLU A 501 -14.27 0.80 21.92
N LEU A 502 -13.12 1.17 21.34
CA LEU A 502 -12.25 0.26 20.59
C LEU A 502 -11.60 -0.78 21.52
N ILE A 503 -11.12 -0.36 22.70
CA ILE A 503 -10.49 -1.24 23.69
C ILE A 503 -11.52 -2.23 24.27
N ASP A 504 -12.73 -1.75 24.58
CA ASP A 504 -13.82 -2.61 25.06
C ASP A 504 -14.22 -3.64 24.00
N ALA A 505 -14.33 -3.23 22.73
CA ALA A 505 -14.60 -4.13 21.62
C ALA A 505 -13.49 -5.18 21.45
N PHE A 506 -12.23 -4.76 21.55
CA PHE A 506 -11.07 -5.67 21.48
C PHE A 506 -11.13 -6.74 22.58
N PHE A 507 -11.26 -6.37 23.85
CA PHE A 507 -11.27 -7.35 24.94
C PHE A 507 -12.53 -8.23 24.95
N SER A 508 -13.65 -7.73 24.43
CA SER A 508 -14.90 -8.50 24.37
C SER A 508 -14.93 -9.53 23.26
N TRP A 509 -14.38 -9.21 22.08
CA TRP A 509 -14.59 -9.99 20.85
C TRP A 509 -13.32 -10.48 20.16
N VAL A 510 -12.18 -9.82 20.35
CA VAL A 510 -10.92 -10.21 19.71
C VAL A 510 -10.04 -10.99 20.68
N ALA A 511 -9.84 -10.50 21.90
CA ALA A 511 -8.99 -11.12 22.91
C ALA A 511 -9.36 -12.58 23.24
N PRO A 512 -10.64 -13.03 23.21
CA PRO A 512 -10.97 -14.45 23.41
C PRO A 512 -10.42 -15.37 22.32
N VAL A 513 -10.13 -14.83 21.13
CA VAL A 513 -9.53 -15.56 19.99
C VAL A 513 -8.03 -15.33 19.93
N LEU A 514 -7.55 -14.14 20.33
CA LEU A 514 -6.15 -13.76 20.45
C LEU A 514 -5.83 -13.30 21.89
N PRO A 515 -5.74 -14.23 22.87
CA PRO A 515 -5.54 -13.89 24.29
C PRO A 515 -4.08 -13.54 24.59
N VAL A 516 -3.56 -12.58 23.83
CA VAL A 516 -2.14 -12.22 23.79
C VAL A 516 -1.82 -11.01 24.67
N VAL A 517 -2.82 -10.34 25.24
CA VAL A 517 -2.66 -9.16 26.11
C VAL A 517 -3.22 -9.46 27.49
N ASN A 518 -2.49 -9.09 28.55
CA ASN A 518 -3.02 -9.11 29.91
C ASN A 518 -3.98 -7.93 30.10
N GLN A 519 -5.28 -8.18 30.17
CA GLN A 519 -6.30 -7.13 30.21
C GLN A 519 -6.13 -6.19 31.40
N ARG A 520 -5.91 -6.72 32.61
CA ARG A 520 -5.78 -5.90 33.82
C ARG A 520 -4.53 -5.04 33.81
N VAL A 521 -3.41 -5.63 33.40
CA VAL A 521 -2.13 -4.93 33.30
C VAL A 521 -2.25 -3.81 32.28
N PHE A 522 -2.76 -4.13 31.08
CA PHE A 522 -2.98 -3.14 30.03
C PHE A 522 -3.92 -2.01 30.47
N LEU A 523 -5.08 -2.32 31.06
CA LEU A 523 -6.03 -1.30 31.52
C LEU A 523 -5.49 -0.47 32.70
N SER A 524 -4.59 -1.01 33.52
CA SER A 524 -3.91 -0.24 34.55
C SER A 524 -2.94 0.78 33.97
N MET A 525 -2.13 0.36 32.98
CA MET A 525 -1.21 1.26 32.26
C MET A 525 -1.98 2.29 31.43
N TYR A 526 -3.06 1.89 30.75
CA TYR A 526 -3.90 2.79 29.96
C TYR A 526 -4.52 3.91 30.79
N LYS A 527 -4.78 3.66 32.09
CA LYS A 527 -5.27 4.66 33.03
C LYS A 527 -4.15 5.47 33.71
N ASP A 528 -2.90 5.12 33.49
CA ASP A 528 -1.73 5.77 34.07
C ASP A 528 -1.01 6.64 33.00
N PRO A 529 -1.21 7.97 33.01
CA PRO A 529 -0.57 8.85 32.04
C PRO A 529 0.96 8.87 32.15
N LEU A 530 1.54 8.45 33.27
CA LEU A 530 2.98 8.44 33.50
C LEU A 530 3.65 7.17 32.98
N ASN A 531 2.89 6.09 32.80
CA ASN A 531 3.37 4.80 32.33
C ASN A 531 2.34 4.13 31.40
N PRO A 532 2.06 4.74 30.24
CA PRO A 532 1.06 4.21 29.32
C PRO A 532 1.54 2.92 28.63
N PRO A 533 0.63 2.15 28.01
CA PRO A 533 0.98 1.00 27.20
C PRO A 533 1.88 1.41 26.02
N SER A 534 2.59 0.45 25.43
CA SER A 534 3.30 0.68 24.17
C SER A 534 2.39 1.29 23.11
N LEU A 535 2.86 2.36 22.45
CA LEU A 535 2.11 3.01 21.38
C LEU A 535 1.89 2.07 20.19
N LEU A 536 2.87 1.20 19.87
CA LEU A 536 2.73 0.18 18.84
C LEU A 536 1.60 -0.79 19.18
N LEU A 537 1.59 -1.30 20.41
CA LEU A 537 0.55 -2.21 20.88
C LEU A 537 -0.82 -1.53 20.91
N LEU A 538 -0.87 -0.26 21.33
CA LEU A 538 -2.09 0.54 21.41
C LEU A 538 -2.71 0.74 20.01
N GLN A 539 -1.91 1.12 19.01
CA GLN A 539 -2.40 1.23 17.62
C GLN A 539 -2.88 -0.12 17.06
N ALA A 540 -2.20 -1.22 17.41
CA ALA A 540 -2.60 -2.56 16.99
C ALA A 540 -3.91 -3.03 17.67
N ILE A 541 -4.15 -2.63 18.92
CA ILE A 541 -5.43 -2.85 19.63
C ILE A 541 -6.54 -2.03 18.98
N PHE A 542 -6.30 -0.76 18.64
CA PHE A 542 -7.29 0.07 17.94
C PHE A 542 -7.66 -0.50 16.57
N LEU A 543 -6.67 -0.98 15.82
CA LEU A 543 -6.89 -1.71 14.59
C LEU A 543 -7.84 -2.89 14.80
N ALA A 544 -7.53 -3.79 15.73
CA ALA A 544 -8.32 -4.99 15.94
C ALA A 544 -9.72 -4.68 16.49
N GLY A 545 -9.80 -3.74 17.44
CA GLY A 545 -11.03 -3.23 18.03
C GLY A 545 -11.96 -2.57 17.02
N SER A 546 -11.42 -1.78 16.07
CA SER A 546 -12.22 -1.06 15.07
C SER A 546 -13.05 -1.97 14.17
N ARG A 547 -12.60 -3.22 13.97
CA ARG A 547 -13.34 -4.23 13.21
C ARG A 547 -14.38 -4.97 14.04
N ALA A 548 -14.37 -4.81 15.36
CA ALA A 548 -15.28 -5.43 16.31
C ALA A 548 -16.27 -4.42 16.91
N VAL A 549 -16.29 -3.17 16.46
CA VAL A 549 -17.32 -2.18 16.82
C VAL A 549 -18.52 -2.34 15.88
N ARG A 550 -19.73 -2.37 16.46
CA ARG A 550 -20.98 -2.34 15.67
C ARG A 550 -21.20 -0.94 15.10
N GLU A 551 -21.55 -0.85 13.82
CA GLU A 551 -22.11 0.38 13.25
C GLU A 551 -23.37 0.76 14.04
N LYS A 552 -23.26 1.79 14.88
CA LYS A 552 -24.42 2.45 15.47
C LYS A 552 -24.82 3.58 14.52
N ASN A 553 -26.12 3.73 14.27
CA ASN A 553 -26.69 4.94 13.66
C ASN A 553 -26.29 6.15 14.53
N HIS A 554 -25.26 6.90 14.14
CA HIS A 554 -24.75 8.02 14.92
C HIS A 554 -24.97 9.34 14.18
N GLY A 555 -26.00 10.07 14.62
CA GLY A 555 -26.28 11.46 14.25
C GLY A 555 -25.42 12.47 14.99
N LYS A 556 -24.10 12.25 15.06
CA LYS A 556 -23.11 13.26 15.47
C LYS A 556 -21.90 13.11 14.57
N GLU A 557 -21.45 14.22 13.99
CA GLU A 557 -20.23 14.34 13.19
C GLU A 557 -19.03 13.85 14.01
N LEU A 558 -18.61 12.59 13.80
CA LEU A 558 -17.29 12.11 14.19
C LEU A 558 -16.34 12.28 13.01
N SER A 559 -15.06 12.51 13.30
CA SER A 559 -14.01 12.74 12.31
C SER A 559 -13.91 11.61 11.27
N PRO A 560 -13.70 11.92 9.98
CA PRO A 560 -13.56 10.91 8.93
C PRO A 560 -12.36 10.01 9.23
N GLY A 561 -12.61 8.75 9.63
CA GLY A 561 -11.55 7.75 9.85
C GLY A 561 -11.36 7.24 11.28
N ALA A 562 -12.09 7.74 12.28
CA ALA A 562 -11.96 7.30 13.69
C ALA A 562 -12.18 5.78 13.92
N HIS A 563 -12.90 5.11 13.01
CA HIS A 563 -13.12 3.66 13.03
C HIS A 563 -12.46 2.94 11.85
N SER A 564 -11.54 3.59 11.14
CA SER A 564 -10.88 3.01 9.98
C SER A 564 -9.75 2.07 10.40
N SER A 565 -10.02 0.77 10.32
CA SER A 565 -8.98 -0.26 10.50
C SER A 565 -7.73 -0.03 9.64
N MET A 566 -7.87 0.51 8.42
CA MET A 566 -6.71 0.77 7.55
C MET A 566 -5.79 1.86 8.10
N VAL A 567 -6.36 2.91 8.73
CA VAL A 567 -5.57 3.98 9.35
C VAL A 567 -4.74 3.42 10.50
N TYR A 568 -5.37 2.66 11.42
CA TYR A 568 -4.65 2.04 12.54
C TYR A 568 -3.60 1.03 12.09
N LEU A 569 -3.84 0.28 11.00
CA LEU A 569 -2.82 -0.60 10.42
C LEU A 569 -1.61 0.20 9.91
N GLN A 570 -1.84 1.29 9.17
CA GLN A 570 -0.77 2.14 8.65
C GLN A 570 0.06 2.77 9.78
N ARG A 571 -0.60 3.23 10.86
CA ARG A 571 0.05 3.77 12.05
C ARG A 571 0.88 2.72 12.78
N ALA A 572 0.31 1.54 13.05
CA ALA A 572 1.05 0.44 13.69
C ALA A 572 2.23 -0.04 12.83
N LYS A 573 2.04 -0.14 11.50
CA LYS A 573 3.11 -0.49 10.56
C LYS A 573 4.24 0.54 10.59
N ALA A 574 3.91 1.84 10.62
CA ALA A 574 4.92 2.89 10.70
C ALA A 574 5.79 2.78 11.97
N LEU A 575 5.15 2.53 13.12
CA LEU A 575 5.85 2.33 14.40
C LEU A 575 6.72 1.07 14.39
N TYR A 576 6.25 0.00 13.75
CA TYR A 576 7.02 -1.23 13.58
C TYR A 576 8.23 -1.03 12.65
N ASP A 577 8.03 -0.39 11.49
CA ASP A 577 9.08 -0.14 10.49
C ASP A 577 10.17 0.79 11.06
N ALA A 578 9.83 1.68 12.00
CA ALA A 578 10.75 2.59 12.68
C ALA A 578 11.40 1.97 13.94
N GLU A 579 11.20 0.67 14.20
CA GLU A 579 11.72 -0.03 15.39
C GLU A 579 11.38 0.69 16.72
N PHE A 580 10.19 1.34 16.77
CA PHE A 580 9.80 2.19 17.90
C PHE A 580 9.68 1.42 19.22
N GLU A 581 9.27 0.16 19.14
CA GLU A 581 9.14 -0.75 20.29
C GLU A 581 10.32 -1.72 20.37
N LYS A 582 10.93 -1.82 21.56
CA LYS A 582 12.09 -2.68 21.82
C LYS A 582 11.72 -3.95 22.58
N ASP A 583 10.59 -3.96 23.30
CA ASP A 583 10.12 -5.16 23.96
C ASP A 583 9.58 -6.17 22.94
N HIS A 584 10.31 -7.26 22.77
CA HIS A 584 10.01 -8.29 21.79
C HIS A 584 8.67 -8.99 22.05
N THR A 585 8.22 -9.08 23.30
CA THR A 585 6.88 -9.63 23.61
C THR A 585 5.80 -8.73 23.02
N THR A 586 5.93 -7.43 23.23
CA THR A 586 5.05 -6.38 22.70
C THR A 586 5.05 -6.33 21.17
N VAL A 587 6.22 -6.47 20.54
CA VAL A 587 6.31 -6.57 19.06
C VAL A 587 5.54 -7.78 18.54
N VAL A 588 5.71 -8.97 19.13
CA VAL A 588 4.97 -10.17 18.71
C VAL A 588 3.47 -10.02 18.94
N GLN A 589 3.05 -9.42 20.06
CA GLN A 589 1.64 -9.10 20.32
C GLN A 589 1.07 -8.17 19.23
N ALA A 590 1.76 -7.08 18.92
CA ALA A 590 1.32 -6.12 17.92
C ALA A 590 1.21 -6.76 16.53
N LEU A 591 2.20 -7.54 16.09
CA LEU A 591 2.18 -8.26 14.81
C LEU A 591 1.01 -9.26 14.72
N LEU A 592 0.72 -9.99 15.81
CA LEU A 592 -0.44 -10.87 15.90
C LEU A 592 -1.76 -10.09 15.76
N LEU A 593 -1.87 -8.92 16.39
CA LEU A 593 -3.07 -8.08 16.30
C LEU A 593 -3.20 -7.42 14.91
N MET A 594 -2.08 -7.04 14.28
CA MET A 594 -2.05 -6.57 12.89
C MET A 594 -2.59 -7.60 11.91
N SER A 595 -2.40 -8.89 12.20
CA SER A 595 -3.01 -9.99 11.42
C SER A 595 -4.54 -10.01 11.44
N TRP A 596 -5.19 -9.23 12.32
CA TRP A 596 -6.65 -9.10 12.33
C TRP A 596 -7.19 -8.29 11.14
N TYR A 597 -6.31 -7.59 10.41
CA TYR A 597 -6.67 -6.92 9.17
C TYR A 597 -6.95 -7.90 8.04
N TRP A 598 -8.08 -7.70 7.34
CA TRP A 598 -8.53 -8.57 6.26
C TRP A 598 -9.40 -7.79 5.25
N GLN A 599 -9.04 -7.82 3.96
CA GLN A 599 -9.81 -7.20 2.88
C GLN A 599 -10.55 -8.19 1.96
N GLY A 600 -10.41 -9.50 2.15
CA GLY A 600 -11.10 -10.50 1.33
C GLY A 600 -10.25 -11.72 1.00
N THR A 601 -10.86 -12.72 0.35
CA THR A 601 -10.21 -14.00 0.01
C THR A 601 -9.11 -13.90 -1.04
N GLU A 602 -9.05 -12.78 -1.78
CA GLU A 602 -8.03 -12.51 -2.80
C GLU A 602 -6.82 -11.74 -2.24
N ASP A 603 -6.86 -11.36 -0.97
CA ASP A 603 -5.80 -10.57 -0.33
C ASP A 603 -4.52 -11.40 -0.16
N THR A 604 -3.61 -11.20 -1.11
CA THR A 604 -2.26 -11.76 -1.17
C THR A 604 -1.20 -10.70 -0.89
N THR A 605 -1.62 -9.51 -0.45
CA THR A 605 -0.78 -8.32 -0.30
C THR A 605 0.06 -8.36 0.98
N GLU A 606 1.09 -7.51 1.05
CA GLU A 606 1.93 -7.30 2.24
C GLU A 606 1.16 -6.76 3.47
N ASN A 607 -0.12 -6.43 3.31
CA ASN A 607 -0.99 -5.97 4.40
C ASN A 607 -1.93 -7.06 4.92
N GLY A 608 -1.97 -8.24 4.28
CA GLY A 608 -2.94 -9.28 4.58
C GLY A 608 -2.60 -10.12 5.82
N LEU A 609 -3.64 -10.75 6.38
CA LEU A 609 -3.60 -11.63 7.56
C LEU A 609 -2.46 -12.67 7.54
N PHE A 610 -2.10 -13.19 6.36
CA PHE A 610 -1.03 -14.20 6.22
C PHE A 610 0.36 -13.64 6.47
N TYR A 611 0.63 -12.43 5.98
CA TYR A 611 1.93 -11.79 6.08
C TYR A 611 2.28 -11.52 7.55
N TRP A 612 1.39 -10.82 8.25
CA TRP A 612 1.59 -10.45 9.65
C TRP A 612 1.64 -11.67 10.57
N SER A 613 0.80 -12.70 10.33
CA SER A 613 0.86 -13.96 11.09
C SER A 613 2.20 -14.65 10.95
N ARG A 614 2.76 -14.73 9.73
CA ARG A 614 4.06 -15.36 9.49
C ARG A 614 5.23 -14.56 10.06
N LEU A 615 5.16 -13.24 9.95
CA LEU A 615 6.16 -12.37 10.54
C LEU A 615 6.17 -12.54 12.06
N ALA A 616 5.01 -12.56 12.71
CA ALA A 616 4.89 -12.83 14.15
C ALA A 616 5.48 -14.19 14.56
N ILE A 617 5.26 -15.25 13.77
CA ILE A 617 5.85 -16.58 14.01
C ILE A 617 7.38 -16.51 13.95
N GLY A 618 7.94 -15.88 12.90
CA GLY A 618 9.38 -15.77 12.73
C GLY A 618 10.04 -14.99 13.87
N VAL A 619 9.45 -13.86 14.26
CA VAL A 619 9.91 -13.04 15.38
C VAL A 619 9.83 -13.83 16.69
N ALA A 620 8.71 -14.49 16.99
CA ALA A 620 8.55 -15.32 18.19
C ALA A 620 9.54 -16.48 18.26
N GLN A 621 9.82 -17.13 17.12
CA GLN A 621 10.82 -18.20 17.03
C GLN A 621 12.24 -17.68 17.31
N ASN A 622 12.60 -16.52 16.76
CA ASN A 622 13.89 -15.87 16.99
C ASN A 622 14.13 -15.58 18.49
N PHE A 623 13.09 -15.19 19.22
CA PHE A 623 13.16 -14.94 20.66
C PHE A 623 13.00 -16.18 21.54
N GLY A 624 12.84 -17.35 20.93
CA GLY A 624 12.77 -18.61 21.68
C GLY A 624 11.42 -18.91 22.32
N MET A 625 10.33 -18.20 21.94
CA MET A 625 8.97 -18.47 22.46
C MET A 625 8.43 -19.86 22.07
N HIS A 626 9.08 -20.53 21.10
CA HIS A 626 8.83 -21.92 20.71
C HIS A 626 9.39 -22.94 21.72
N ARG A 627 10.08 -22.47 22.75
CA ARG A 627 10.71 -23.31 23.77
C ARG A 627 10.15 -23.04 25.16
N SER A 628 9.94 -24.10 25.94
CA SER A 628 9.76 -24.00 27.39
C SER A 628 11.09 -23.59 28.02
N ASN A 629 11.35 -22.28 28.07
CA ASN A 629 12.48 -21.72 28.78
C ASN A 629 12.15 -21.61 30.27
N GLU A 630 12.90 -22.33 31.11
CA GLU A 630 12.70 -22.33 32.57
C GLU A 630 13.57 -21.32 33.32
N LEU A 631 14.51 -20.66 32.64
CA LEU A 631 15.47 -19.76 33.29
C LEU A 631 14.95 -18.31 33.29
N GLU A 632 14.90 -17.73 34.50
CA GLU A 632 14.76 -16.29 34.82
C GLU A 632 13.43 -15.57 34.57
N MET A 633 12.39 -16.22 34.02
CA MET A 633 11.09 -15.56 33.79
C MET A 633 10.10 -15.66 34.97
N SER A 634 9.32 -14.60 35.21
CA SER A 634 8.23 -14.62 36.18
C SER A 634 7.10 -15.59 35.75
N LEU A 635 6.25 -15.99 36.70
CA LEU A 635 5.10 -16.86 36.39
C LEU A 635 4.11 -16.19 35.42
N SER A 636 3.90 -14.88 35.57
CA SER A 636 2.99 -14.11 34.71
C SER A 636 3.49 -14.06 33.26
N GLU A 637 4.78 -13.81 33.06
CA GLU A 637 5.39 -13.79 31.73
C GLU A 637 5.36 -15.17 31.06
N ARG A 638 5.63 -16.25 31.81
CA ARG A 638 5.52 -17.62 31.27
C ARG A 638 4.11 -17.96 30.81
N ARG A 639 3.10 -17.59 31.60
CA ARG A 639 1.68 -17.76 31.22
C ARG A 639 1.33 -16.97 29.96
N LEU A 640 1.77 -15.72 29.89
CA LEU A 640 1.58 -14.87 28.72
C LEU A 640 2.25 -15.45 27.46
N TRP A 641 3.50 -15.89 27.56
CA TRP A 641 4.24 -16.51 26.45
C TRP A 641 3.56 -17.78 25.97
N ARG A 642 3.05 -18.63 26.87
CA ARG A 642 2.25 -19.80 26.49
C ARG A 642 0.99 -19.41 25.72
N ARG A 643 0.26 -18.38 26.16
CA ARG A 643 -0.92 -17.88 25.42
C ARG A 643 -0.53 -17.34 24.03
N ILE A 644 0.55 -16.57 23.92
CA ILE A 644 1.07 -16.05 22.64
C ILE A 644 1.43 -17.20 21.70
N TRP A 645 2.18 -18.18 22.18
CA TRP A 645 2.62 -19.31 21.36
C TRP A 645 1.45 -20.16 20.85
N TRP A 646 0.50 -20.51 21.71
CA TRP A 646 -0.68 -21.27 21.29
C TRP A 646 -1.62 -20.45 20.38
N THR A 647 -1.59 -19.12 20.48
CA THR A 647 -2.28 -18.24 19.53
C THR A 647 -1.61 -18.29 18.15
N LEU A 648 -0.28 -18.24 18.08
CA LEU A 648 0.48 -18.41 16.83
C LEU A 648 0.20 -19.79 16.20
N TYR A 649 0.20 -20.84 17.03
CA TYR A 649 -0.07 -22.20 16.60
C TYR A 649 -1.46 -22.36 15.96
N THR A 650 -2.51 -21.94 16.67
CA THR A 650 -3.89 -22.01 16.18
C THR A 650 -4.08 -21.20 14.91
N ARG A 651 -3.49 -20.00 14.83
CA ARG A 651 -3.51 -19.16 13.62
C ARG A 651 -2.88 -19.84 12.42
N ASP A 652 -1.66 -20.35 12.55
CA ASP A 652 -0.93 -21.02 11.46
C ASP A 652 -1.74 -22.19 10.88
N ARG A 653 -2.36 -23.00 11.74
CA ARG A 653 -3.21 -24.12 11.31
C ARG A 653 -4.50 -23.63 10.68
N ALA A 654 -5.21 -22.69 11.31
CA ALA A 654 -6.48 -22.19 10.80
C ALA A 654 -6.35 -21.57 9.40
N MET A 655 -5.26 -20.82 9.18
CA MET A 655 -4.93 -20.27 7.87
C MET A 655 -4.63 -21.34 6.83
N ALA A 656 -3.81 -22.33 7.18
CA ALA A 656 -3.46 -23.41 6.29
C ALA A 656 -4.69 -24.24 5.89
N ALA A 657 -5.61 -24.45 6.83
CA ALA A 657 -6.87 -25.14 6.59
C ALA A 657 -7.84 -24.31 5.73
N ALA A 658 -8.03 -23.03 6.03
CA ALA A 658 -8.98 -22.17 5.33
C ALA A 658 -8.54 -21.81 3.91
N TYR A 659 -7.25 -21.51 3.70
CA TYR A 659 -6.73 -20.93 2.45
C TYR A 659 -5.68 -21.80 1.75
N GLY A 660 -5.39 -23.01 2.26
CA GLY A 660 -4.39 -23.91 1.65
C GLY A 660 -2.95 -23.41 1.75
N ARG A 661 -2.67 -22.46 2.65
CA ARG A 661 -1.32 -21.91 2.85
C ARG A 661 -0.41 -22.92 3.57
N PRO A 662 0.92 -22.88 3.37
CA PRO A 662 1.83 -23.77 4.09
C PRO A 662 1.92 -23.39 5.58
N ILE A 663 1.92 -24.39 6.47
CA ILE A 663 2.23 -24.21 7.89
C ILE A 663 3.68 -23.75 8.07
N SER A 664 3.89 -22.93 9.10
CA SER A 664 5.15 -22.29 9.44
C SER A 664 5.71 -22.81 10.78
N ILE A 665 4.85 -23.28 11.68
CA ILE A 665 5.27 -23.90 12.94
C ILE A 665 5.32 -25.43 12.75
N ASP A 666 6.49 -26.02 12.97
CA ASP A 666 6.65 -27.46 13.07
C ASP A 666 6.41 -27.90 14.52
N ALA A 667 5.40 -28.74 14.74
CA ALA A 667 5.04 -29.23 16.07
C ALA A 667 6.15 -30.07 16.71
N ASP A 668 6.93 -30.81 15.90
CA ASP A 668 8.01 -31.67 16.39
C ASP A 668 9.23 -30.86 16.88
N LEU A 669 9.34 -29.59 16.48
CA LEU A 669 10.42 -28.68 16.88
C LEU A 669 10.04 -27.74 18.04
N THR A 670 8.89 -27.98 18.65
CA THR A 670 8.30 -27.15 19.70
C THR A 670 8.19 -27.95 20.99
N ASN A 671 8.53 -27.38 22.14
CA ASN A 671 8.38 -28.04 23.45
C ASN A 671 7.60 -27.21 24.48
N VAL A 672 6.75 -26.28 24.02
CA VAL A 672 5.86 -25.47 24.87
C VAL A 672 4.76 -26.33 25.48
N ASP A 673 4.56 -26.23 26.80
CA ASP A 673 3.52 -26.97 27.52
C ASP A 673 2.12 -26.66 26.98
N THR A 674 1.23 -27.65 27.02
CA THR A 674 -0.20 -27.49 26.67
C THR A 674 -0.85 -26.39 27.50
N ILE A 675 -1.65 -25.55 26.85
CA ILE A 675 -2.36 -24.47 27.53
C ILE A 675 -3.40 -24.99 28.53
N THR A 676 -3.47 -24.34 29.68
CA THR A 676 -4.37 -24.66 30.80
C THR A 676 -5.18 -23.44 31.22
N GLN A 677 -6.18 -23.64 32.09
CA GLN A 677 -6.94 -22.52 32.65
C GLN A 677 -6.06 -21.56 33.47
N ASP A 678 -5.02 -22.08 34.12
CA ASP A 678 -4.11 -21.29 34.96
C ASP A 678 -3.34 -20.25 34.15
N ASP A 679 -3.13 -20.47 32.85
CA ASP A 679 -2.44 -19.55 31.95
C ASP A 679 -3.21 -18.25 31.71
N PHE A 680 -4.48 -18.18 32.11
CA PHE A 680 -5.33 -16.99 32.01
C PHE A 680 -5.42 -16.20 33.32
N ILE A 681 -4.76 -16.66 34.39
CA ILE A 681 -4.73 -15.94 35.66
C ILE A 681 -3.65 -14.85 35.62
N GLU A 682 -4.10 -13.61 35.45
CA GLU A 682 -3.23 -12.42 35.34
C GLU A 682 -2.74 -11.86 36.69
N SER A 683 -3.50 -12.06 37.77
CA SER A 683 -3.19 -11.56 39.12
C SER A 683 -3.84 -12.45 40.20
N GLU A 684 -3.30 -12.43 41.42
CA GLU A 684 -3.87 -13.18 42.55
C GLU A 684 -5.33 -12.75 42.81
N GLY A 685 -6.23 -13.74 42.96
CA GLY A 685 -7.66 -13.50 43.13
C GLY A 685 -8.44 -13.14 41.84
N HIS A 686 -7.77 -13.06 40.69
CA HIS A 686 -8.46 -12.97 39.39
C HIS A 686 -9.11 -14.31 39.01
N GLN A 687 -10.40 -14.28 38.66
CA GLN A 687 -11.03 -15.37 37.93
C GLN A 687 -11.26 -14.92 36.48
N PRO A 688 -10.63 -15.57 35.49
CA PRO A 688 -10.87 -15.27 34.08
C PRO A 688 -12.26 -15.78 33.66
N ASP A 689 -12.80 -15.21 32.58
CA ASP A 689 -14.10 -15.62 32.04
C ASP A 689 -14.06 -17.10 31.62
N SER A 690 -14.85 -17.93 32.29
CA SER A 690 -14.81 -19.38 32.12
C SER A 690 -15.25 -19.82 30.72
N VAL A 691 -16.11 -19.06 30.04
CA VAL A 691 -16.60 -19.35 28.69
C VAL A 691 -15.51 -19.03 27.68
N GLN A 692 -14.90 -17.85 27.75
CA GLN A 692 -13.83 -17.43 26.84
C GLN A 692 -12.57 -18.30 26.98
N VAL A 693 -12.18 -18.63 28.22
CA VAL A 693 -11.04 -19.53 28.49
C VAL A 693 -11.31 -20.92 27.94
N GLN A 694 -12.50 -21.48 28.18
CA GLN A 694 -12.84 -22.79 27.62
C GLN A 694 -12.89 -22.76 26.10
N PHE A 695 -13.41 -21.70 25.49
CA PHE A 695 -13.39 -21.54 24.03
C PHE A 695 -11.97 -21.67 23.47
N PHE A 696 -11.01 -20.89 24.00
CA PHE A 696 -9.65 -20.91 23.47
C PHE A 696 -8.94 -22.26 23.70
N ILE A 697 -9.09 -22.86 24.89
CA ILE A 697 -8.52 -24.19 25.18
C ILE A 697 -9.08 -25.24 24.22
N GLN A 698 -10.39 -25.24 23.98
CA GLN A 698 -11.00 -26.19 23.05
C GLN A 698 -10.63 -25.90 21.60
N TYR A 699 -10.44 -24.64 21.23
CA TYR A 699 -9.97 -24.24 19.91
C TYR A 699 -8.54 -24.73 19.65
N VAL A 700 -7.63 -24.60 20.62
CA VAL A 700 -6.28 -25.17 20.57
C VAL A 700 -6.32 -26.68 20.31
N LYS A 701 -7.11 -27.42 21.09
CA LYS A 701 -7.26 -28.88 20.92
C LYS A 701 -7.76 -29.26 19.53
N LEU A 702 -8.70 -28.51 18.96
CA LEU A 702 -9.14 -28.73 17.58
C LEU A 702 -8.00 -28.48 16.58
N CYS A 703 -7.23 -27.41 16.74
CA CYS A 703 -6.10 -27.10 15.87
C CYS A 703 -4.95 -28.13 15.99
N GLU A 704 -4.73 -28.71 17.18
CA GLU A 704 -3.79 -29.82 17.36
C GLU A 704 -4.23 -31.06 16.58
N LEU A 705 -5.52 -31.37 16.56
CA LEU A 705 -6.03 -32.40 15.66
C LEU A 705 -5.70 -32.03 14.21
N MET A 706 -6.06 -30.81 13.77
CA MET A 706 -5.90 -30.31 12.39
C MET A 706 -4.51 -30.50 11.77
N ASP A 707 -3.46 -30.42 12.58
CA ASP A 707 -2.06 -30.46 12.16
C ASP A 707 -1.74 -31.64 11.24
N LEU A 708 -2.25 -32.82 11.58
CA LEU A 708 -2.06 -34.05 10.81
C LEU A 708 -2.76 -34.03 9.43
N VAL A 709 -3.86 -33.28 9.27
CA VAL A 709 -4.67 -33.18 8.03
C VAL A 709 -4.01 -32.20 7.07
N VAL A 710 -3.58 -31.05 7.60
CA VAL A 710 -2.85 -30.03 6.86
C VAL A 710 -1.48 -30.57 6.41
N GLY A 711 -0.78 -31.29 7.28
CA GLY A 711 0.50 -31.93 6.96
C GLY A 711 0.40 -32.98 5.83
N ARG A 712 -0.74 -33.68 5.71
CA ARG A 712 -0.99 -34.66 4.63
C ARG A 712 -1.35 -34.03 3.30
N ARG A 713 -2.17 -32.96 3.30
CA ARG A 713 -2.49 -32.19 2.09
C ARG A 713 -1.25 -31.63 1.41
N ARG A 714 -0.24 -31.21 2.18
CA ARG A 714 1.07 -30.75 1.70
C ARG A 714 1.85 -31.81 0.91
N ARG A 715 1.70 -33.09 1.25
CA ARG A 715 2.40 -34.20 0.59
C ARG A 715 1.66 -34.72 -0.66
N ALA A 716 0.56 -34.06 -1.07
CA ALA A 716 -0.31 -34.47 -2.17
C ALA A 716 -0.78 -35.94 -2.06
N GLY A 717 -0.94 -36.44 -0.83
CA GLY A 717 -1.34 -37.82 -0.55
C GLY A 717 -2.76 -37.90 0.01
N SER A 718 -3.49 -38.95 -0.34
CA SER A 718 -4.74 -39.32 0.34
C SER A 718 -4.45 -39.90 1.73
N LEU A 719 -5.41 -39.79 2.64
CA LEU A 719 -5.34 -40.48 3.93
C LEU A 719 -5.49 -41.99 3.70
N THR A 720 -4.73 -42.79 4.47
CA THR A 720 -4.99 -44.23 4.59
C THR A 720 -6.25 -44.47 5.42
N GLU A 721 -6.89 -45.64 5.26
CA GLU A 721 -8.07 -46.01 6.06
C GLU A 721 -7.77 -46.00 7.57
N SER A 722 -6.58 -46.45 7.98
CA SER A 722 -6.16 -46.43 9.39
C SER A 722 -6.02 -45.01 9.93
N GLU A 723 -5.43 -44.11 9.15
CA GLU A 723 -5.31 -42.69 9.52
C GLU A 723 -6.70 -42.05 9.64
N PHE A 724 -7.58 -42.27 8.65
CA PHE A 724 -8.94 -41.77 8.69
C PHE A 724 -9.72 -42.27 9.92
N ALA A 725 -9.64 -43.56 10.25
CA ALA A 725 -10.30 -44.12 11.43
C ALA A 725 -9.76 -43.54 12.75
N GLN A 726 -8.44 -43.37 12.86
CA GLN A 726 -7.83 -42.72 14.04
C GLN A 726 -8.33 -41.28 14.21
N TRP A 727 -8.53 -40.58 13.10
CA TRP A 727 -9.05 -39.22 13.06
C TRP A 727 -10.50 -39.12 13.51
N GLU A 728 -11.37 -39.97 12.96
CA GLU A 728 -12.78 -40.03 13.33
C GLU A 728 -12.94 -40.33 14.84
N ILE A 729 -12.12 -41.23 15.38
CA ILE A 729 -12.08 -41.53 16.82
C ILE A 729 -11.65 -40.29 17.63
N ARG A 730 -10.62 -39.56 17.19
CA ARG A 730 -10.13 -38.37 17.91
C ARG A 730 -11.12 -37.22 17.90
N LEU A 731 -11.75 -36.93 16.75
CA LEU A 731 -12.80 -35.91 16.64
C LEU A 731 -14.03 -36.27 17.48
N SER A 732 -14.46 -37.52 17.42
CA SER A 732 -15.58 -38.01 18.24
C SER A 732 -15.25 -37.94 19.73
N ARG A 733 -14.02 -38.27 20.12
CA ARG A 733 -13.55 -38.14 21.51
C ARG A 733 -13.55 -36.69 21.96
N TRP A 734 -13.07 -35.76 21.13
CA TRP A 734 -13.13 -34.34 21.43
C TRP A 734 -14.58 -33.88 21.65
N MET A 735 -15.51 -34.29 20.78
CA MET A 735 -16.94 -33.94 20.91
C MET A 735 -17.53 -34.46 22.23
N MET A 736 -17.19 -35.69 22.64
CA MET A 736 -17.63 -36.27 23.91
C MET A 736 -17.01 -35.61 25.16
N GLN A 737 -15.79 -35.08 25.04
CA GLN A 737 -15.05 -34.44 26.13
C GLN A 737 -15.22 -32.92 26.15
N CYS A 738 -15.92 -32.36 25.15
CA CYS A 738 -16.22 -30.94 25.09
C CYS A 738 -17.10 -30.55 26.28
N PRO A 739 -16.74 -29.52 27.07
CA PRO A 739 -17.54 -29.09 28.22
C PRO A 739 -18.96 -28.71 27.82
N GLU A 740 -19.93 -28.91 28.72
CA GLU A 740 -21.36 -28.66 28.41
C GLU A 740 -21.60 -27.22 27.93
N GLN A 741 -20.92 -26.24 28.54
CA GLN A 741 -20.99 -24.82 28.19
C GLN A 741 -20.43 -24.49 26.79
N MET A 742 -19.67 -25.40 26.17
CA MET A 742 -19.11 -25.26 24.82
C MET A 742 -19.93 -26.00 23.76
N HIS A 743 -21.02 -26.66 24.13
CA HIS A 743 -21.92 -27.28 23.16
C HIS A 743 -22.83 -26.25 22.50
N TRP A 744 -22.83 -26.24 21.17
CA TRP A 744 -23.73 -25.39 20.41
C TRP A 744 -25.05 -26.10 20.09
N ALA A 745 -26.16 -25.39 20.29
CA ALA A 745 -27.47 -25.78 19.80
C ALA A 745 -28.23 -24.56 19.28
N GLN A 746 -28.93 -24.70 18.16
CA GLN A 746 -29.66 -23.59 17.53
C GLN A 746 -30.70 -22.95 18.48
N ALA A 747 -31.38 -23.76 19.30
CA ALA A 747 -32.38 -23.28 20.26
C ALA A 747 -31.79 -22.54 21.48
N ARG A 748 -30.49 -22.71 21.74
CA ARG A 748 -29.76 -22.07 22.85
C ARG A 748 -28.48 -21.44 22.32
N HIS A 749 -28.65 -20.55 21.34
CA HIS A 749 -27.53 -19.95 20.65
C HIS A 749 -26.59 -19.21 21.62
N SER A 750 -25.30 -19.53 21.53
CA SER A 750 -24.20 -18.81 22.17
C SER A 750 -23.09 -18.65 21.16
N PHE A 751 -22.48 -17.47 21.11
CA PHE A 751 -21.55 -17.07 20.06
C PHE A 751 -20.28 -17.93 20.04
N TRP A 752 -19.59 -18.09 21.18
CA TRP A 752 -18.33 -18.85 21.25
C TRP A 752 -18.50 -20.34 20.91
N PRO A 753 -19.50 -21.06 21.45
CA PRO A 753 -19.83 -22.41 20.99
C PRO A 753 -20.14 -22.46 19.48
N ALA A 754 -20.85 -21.48 18.93
CA ALA A 754 -21.15 -21.42 17.50
C ALA A 754 -19.86 -21.37 16.66
N ILE A 755 -18.94 -20.47 17.00
CA ILE A 755 -17.65 -20.34 16.32
C ILE A 755 -16.84 -21.64 16.45
N LEU A 756 -16.73 -22.20 17.66
CA LEU A 756 -15.99 -23.44 17.90
C LEU A 756 -16.55 -24.62 17.08
N HIS A 757 -17.87 -24.80 17.07
CA HIS A 757 -18.52 -25.86 16.30
C HIS A 757 -18.44 -25.63 14.79
N SER A 758 -18.43 -24.37 14.31
CA SER A 758 -18.20 -24.08 12.89
C SER A 758 -16.81 -24.55 12.43
N ILE A 759 -15.79 -24.39 13.27
CA ILE A 759 -14.43 -24.88 13.03
C ILE A 759 -14.39 -26.41 13.04
N TYR A 760 -15.03 -27.04 14.03
CA TYR A 760 -15.16 -28.50 14.11
C TYR A 760 -15.78 -29.09 12.83
N PHE A 761 -16.94 -28.57 12.39
CA PHE A 761 -17.60 -29.09 11.19
C PHE A 761 -16.82 -28.78 9.91
N THR A 762 -16.06 -27.68 9.88
CA THR A 762 -15.13 -27.41 8.78
C THR A 762 -14.07 -28.50 8.67
N MET A 763 -13.52 -28.95 9.81
CA MET A 763 -12.57 -30.07 9.84
C MET A 763 -13.20 -31.37 9.37
N VAL A 764 -14.43 -31.66 9.78
CA VAL A 764 -15.18 -32.85 9.31
C VAL A 764 -15.31 -32.82 7.79
N CYS A 765 -15.77 -31.70 7.21
CA CYS A 765 -15.85 -31.54 5.76
C CYS A 765 -14.49 -31.81 5.08
N GLN A 766 -13.42 -31.19 5.58
CA GLN A 766 -12.08 -31.36 5.00
C GLN A 766 -11.56 -32.79 5.10
N LEU A 767 -11.75 -33.46 6.24
CA LEU A 767 -11.34 -34.85 6.45
C LEU A 767 -11.97 -35.78 5.40
N HIS A 768 -13.27 -35.66 5.17
CA HIS A 768 -13.99 -36.50 4.20
C HIS A 768 -13.59 -36.19 2.73
N THR A 769 -13.12 -34.97 2.43
CA THR A 769 -12.61 -34.65 1.08
C THR A 769 -11.24 -35.28 0.78
N LEU A 770 -10.43 -35.59 1.80
CA LEU A 770 -9.08 -36.15 1.65
C LEU A 770 -9.03 -37.69 1.54
N LEU A 771 -10.18 -38.37 1.68
CA LEU A 771 -10.30 -39.80 1.41
C LEU A 771 -10.20 -40.09 -0.10
N PRO A 772 -9.44 -41.13 -0.52
CA PRO A 772 -9.43 -41.57 -1.90
C PRO A 772 -10.79 -42.16 -2.29
N ALA A 773 -11.25 -41.95 -3.53
CA ALA A 773 -12.60 -42.34 -3.96
C ALA A 773 -12.95 -43.83 -3.73
N VAL A 774 -11.94 -44.70 -3.76
CA VAL A 774 -12.06 -46.16 -3.56
C VAL A 774 -12.28 -46.54 -2.08
N ALA A 775 -11.80 -45.73 -1.14
CA ALA A 775 -11.88 -45.98 0.30
C ALA A 775 -12.91 -45.08 1.02
N ARG A 776 -13.73 -44.32 0.27
CA ARG A 776 -14.78 -43.48 0.86
C ARG A 776 -15.96 -44.36 1.31
N PRO A 777 -16.34 -44.34 2.59
CA PRO A 777 -17.59 -44.94 3.03
C PRO A 777 -18.78 -44.39 2.23
N SER A 778 -19.79 -45.20 1.95
CA SER A 778 -21.01 -44.77 1.27
C SER A 778 -21.72 -43.61 2.01
N THR A 779 -21.53 -43.53 3.33
CA THR A 779 -22.05 -42.48 4.22
C THR A 779 -21.22 -41.20 4.22
N SER A 780 -19.99 -41.20 3.68
CA SER A 780 -19.06 -40.06 3.73
C SER A 780 -19.62 -38.79 3.10
N SER A 781 -20.36 -38.92 2.00
CA SER A 781 -21.01 -37.78 1.35
C SER A 781 -22.15 -37.21 2.20
N ALA A 782 -22.89 -38.06 2.91
CA ALA A 782 -23.97 -37.65 3.79
C ALA A 782 -23.44 -36.94 5.04
N VAL A 783 -22.35 -37.43 5.63
CA VAL A 783 -21.70 -36.81 6.80
C VAL A 783 -21.14 -35.43 6.44
N ALA A 784 -20.43 -35.31 5.31
CA ALA A 784 -19.92 -34.02 4.83
C ALA A 784 -21.05 -33.03 4.51
N LEU A 785 -22.13 -33.50 3.89
CA LEU A 785 -23.31 -32.66 3.62
C LEU A 785 -23.97 -32.18 4.92
N GLN A 786 -24.15 -33.06 5.90
CA GLN A 786 -24.73 -32.71 7.20
C GLN A 786 -23.87 -31.70 7.96
N ALA A 787 -22.54 -31.87 7.93
CA ALA A 787 -21.60 -30.92 8.52
C ALA A 787 -21.70 -29.54 7.83
N GLY A 788 -21.73 -29.51 6.49
CA GLY A 788 -21.97 -28.30 5.70
C GLY A 788 -23.29 -27.60 6.01
N SER A 789 -24.40 -28.35 6.10
CA SER A 789 -25.71 -27.82 6.50
C SER A 789 -25.71 -27.25 7.92
N THR A 790 -24.96 -27.87 8.83
CA THR A 790 -24.84 -27.38 10.22
C THR A 790 -24.05 -26.08 10.27
N ILE A 791 -22.96 -25.95 9.49
CA ILE A 791 -22.23 -24.69 9.32
C ILE A 791 -23.16 -23.59 8.82
N ALA A 792 -23.96 -23.87 7.78
CA ALA A 792 -24.93 -22.91 7.26
C ALA A 792 -25.98 -22.48 8.29
N SER A 793 -26.47 -23.41 9.12
CA SER A 793 -27.40 -23.11 10.23
C SER A 793 -26.76 -22.23 11.31
N ILE A 794 -25.51 -22.51 11.69
CA ILE A 794 -24.74 -21.66 12.61
C ILE A 794 -24.63 -20.25 12.03
N MET A 795 -24.31 -20.11 10.74
CA MET A 795 -24.19 -18.82 10.07
C MET A 795 -25.50 -18.03 10.04
N GLN A 796 -26.59 -18.67 9.64
CA GLN A 796 -27.91 -18.02 9.65
C GLN A 796 -28.28 -17.54 11.05
N THR A 797 -27.89 -18.28 12.08
CA THR A 797 -28.12 -17.89 13.47
C THR A 797 -27.25 -16.69 13.88
N ILE A 798 -25.97 -16.66 13.51
CA ILE A 798 -25.08 -15.51 13.77
C ILE A 798 -25.60 -14.25 13.05
N VAL A 799 -26.03 -14.38 11.79
CA VAL A 799 -26.62 -13.29 11.01
C VAL A 799 -27.90 -12.77 11.66
N SER A 800 -28.81 -13.67 12.07
CA SER A 800 -30.08 -13.26 12.70
C SER A 800 -29.90 -12.55 14.04
N HIS A 801 -28.80 -12.80 14.75
CA HIS A 801 -28.44 -12.11 15.99
C HIS A 801 -27.58 -10.84 15.73
N GLY A 802 -27.26 -10.52 14.47
CA GLY A 802 -26.45 -9.37 14.08
C GLY A 802 -25.01 -9.45 14.58
N GLN A 803 -24.44 -10.65 14.67
CA GLN A 803 -23.12 -10.91 15.26
C GLN A 803 -22.01 -11.13 14.22
N VAL A 804 -22.30 -10.88 12.94
CA VAL A 804 -21.37 -11.10 11.82
C VAL A 804 -20.06 -10.31 11.98
N THR A 805 -20.14 -9.08 12.50
CA THR A 805 -18.99 -8.20 12.74
C THR A 805 -17.97 -8.78 13.72
N TYR A 806 -18.41 -9.67 14.62
CA TYR A 806 -17.53 -10.26 15.65
C TYR A 806 -16.87 -11.57 15.19
N VAL A 807 -17.24 -12.08 14.02
CA VAL A 807 -16.74 -13.35 13.50
C VAL A 807 -15.24 -13.24 13.18
N PRO A 808 -14.40 -14.18 13.65
CA PRO A 808 -12.96 -14.07 13.40
C PRO A 808 -12.63 -14.26 11.91
N PRO A 809 -11.67 -13.50 11.36
CA PRO A 809 -11.34 -13.55 9.94
C PRO A 809 -11.05 -14.96 9.37
N SER A 810 -10.41 -15.81 10.18
CA SER A 810 -10.04 -17.18 9.81
C SER A 810 -11.23 -18.11 9.58
N VAL A 811 -12.42 -17.72 10.00
CA VAL A 811 -13.63 -18.54 9.86
C VAL A 811 -14.42 -18.15 8.59
N TYR A 812 -14.14 -16.99 7.97
CA TYR A 812 -14.79 -16.57 6.72
C TYR A 812 -14.46 -17.46 5.51
N GLY A 813 -13.24 -18.00 5.40
CA GLY A 813 -12.86 -18.90 4.29
C GLY A 813 -13.80 -20.11 4.15
N PRO A 814 -14.04 -20.89 5.22
CA PRO A 814 -15.06 -21.93 5.26
C PRO A 814 -16.49 -21.46 4.94
N PHE A 815 -16.87 -20.22 5.32
CA PHE A 815 -18.19 -19.65 5.03
C PHE A 815 -18.41 -19.36 3.54
N CYS A 816 -17.37 -18.92 2.84
CA CYS A 816 -17.42 -18.71 1.39
C CYS A 816 -17.49 -20.03 0.59
N LEU A 817 -16.98 -21.15 1.14
CA LEU A 817 -17.00 -22.46 0.48
C LEU A 817 -18.38 -23.14 0.50
N THR A 818 -19.30 -22.72 1.38
CA THR A 818 -20.67 -23.27 1.49
C THR A 818 -21.74 -22.49 0.72
N TYR A 819 -21.44 -21.27 0.26
CA TYR A 819 -22.36 -20.43 -0.52
C TYR A 819 -21.67 -19.98 -1.82
N PRO A 820 -21.97 -20.57 -2.99
CA PRO A 820 -21.65 -19.94 -4.25
C PRO A 820 -22.59 -18.74 -4.42
N SER A 821 -22.04 -17.54 -4.24
CA SER A 821 -22.60 -16.26 -4.68
C SER A 821 -24.08 -15.97 -4.35
N THR A 822 -24.31 -15.28 -3.23
CA THR A 822 -25.33 -14.23 -3.19
C THR A 822 -24.68 -12.97 -2.65
N ASN A 823 -24.60 -11.94 -3.50
CA ASN A 823 -24.22 -10.59 -3.11
C ASN A 823 -25.10 -10.13 -1.94
N THR A 824 -24.50 -9.98 -0.77
CA THR A 824 -24.98 -9.06 0.27
C THR A 824 -23.76 -8.59 1.06
N THR A 825 -23.42 -7.32 0.84
CA THR A 825 -22.74 -6.35 1.73
C THR A 825 -21.82 -6.86 2.82
#